data_AF-A0A970IRB4-F1
#
_entry.id   AF-A0A970IRB4-F1
#
_cell.length_a   1.000
_cell.length_b   1.000
_cell.length_c   1.000
_cell.angle_alpha   90.00
_cell.angle_beta   90.00
_cell.angle_gamma   90.00
#
_symmetry.space_group_name_H-M   'P 1'
#
loop_
_entity.id
_entity.type
_entity.pdbx_description
1 polymer ?
#
loop_
_entity_poly.entity_id
_entity_poly.type
_entity_poly.pdbx_seq_one_letter_code
_entity_poly.pdbx_strand_id
1 'polypeptide(L)'
;MKKTKIGTFIILLISVLTIGYKSLYATFPTKADVVMEIVYADQEGVNPLMSQSNRNVGSVYTVNPNYFLIEDNYEFVYWIINGSIRPNLPSKASFFVQSGETHALAIYKPEGTNAVIYVDSNGKLIDYETVISGNKPTKVIDIGEFSKPGSLPIGFFSEDNLTPNDKIYSDIIFFMLYETYEAGGSLTVNGTNISEMFLLNEVVAVGSHAPNNFSYWQDENGQILSSKANYKFTMLGFNRTIFSTTNIGAPENIINMTGDLELREDYITVVGQFEGNPSEVGFLISEEDDLIETSSQQGVEIVVSNVHNSETGEFVMSFPYNIKSIRAYGLFNGVVILSGYNHISDKKLINLENIDITEFNFSGDDTFTFITNDFYLPTSFEEGAVTALWESSDNAVIEIIGNKAKVTRTIKEDVVVDLVATLYYQGEDGNLEILEREPVQVTVKRDDDTYVVYINIDGFAQYYYDEAISRNKVPKIEALRNDGVYFTNLRTEFPSTTNPLQFMIISGATSNQAQNAYRYYDKENNIVVSQARPTHLDTIYTAAARKNLTMASVRHFPAEGVMSTSNLNRLYVNTDSAAEYPNQEARFSQAIKLVRGEPFRNGDIIQTVSEVPRLLTVYTDEIDALGHNYDSAYGISKASNETGRINNVIGRIDELDNLINDLVNAYKYRGIYDKTAFFITTDHGMTPLGNDAWRLFGDGKYGKGRQNELKTKLKQINSAYEFEYLGPGESPKSSTTVVGVSGALQMALTFKNTYLVESELQTIKTALETEYYIDQVLTRREVWNIGGWTGANIDLLVIPKGKYHFHGRDNPNHVYYANGQHDTLLLSSNNIFGMIFGGLVQNNITITNKTSVLTFGPSMAYVLGLDLYDATADVLDVFQ
;
A
#
# COMPACT_ATOMS: atom_id res chain seq x y z
N MET A 1 56.12 72.46 31.47
CA MET A 1 55.76 73.77 30.88
C MET A 1 54.42 73.62 30.17
N LYS A 2 53.42 74.44 30.56
CA LYS A 2 52.11 74.83 29.94
C LYS A 2 51.20 73.69 29.43
N LYS A 3 50.02 73.32 30.00
CA LYS A 3 48.76 74.00 30.44
C LYS A 3 47.95 74.74 29.35
N THR A 4 46.77 74.17 28.96
CA THR A 4 45.36 74.69 29.03
C THR A 4 44.40 73.66 28.37
N LYS A 5 43.40 73.01 29.04
CA LYS A 5 42.02 73.42 29.48
C LYS A 5 41.03 73.53 28.29
N ILE A 6 39.76 73.06 28.21
CA ILE A 6 38.63 72.55 29.06
C ILE A 6 37.60 71.97 28.03
N GLY A 7 36.74 70.96 28.23
CA GLY A 7 36.26 70.28 29.45
C GLY A 7 35.21 69.17 29.21
N THR A 8 34.77 68.58 30.34
CA THR A 8 33.45 67.97 30.67
C THR A 8 32.94 66.75 29.86
N PHE A 9 32.42 65.64 30.42
CA PHE A 9 31.86 65.33 31.75
C PHE A 9 31.95 63.81 32.03
N ILE A 10 32.26 63.44 33.28
CA ILE A 10 32.04 62.11 33.87
C ILE A 10 30.56 62.03 34.26
N ILE A 11 29.80 61.06 33.74
CA ILE A 11 28.58 60.39 34.29
C ILE A 11 27.87 59.68 33.11
N LEU A 12 27.96 58.34 33.02
CA LEU A 12 26.85 57.43 32.69
C LEU A 12 27.31 55.94 32.77
N LEU A 13 27.93 55.55 33.89
CA LEU A 13 27.91 54.16 34.34
C LEU A 13 26.92 54.16 35.51
N ILE A 14 25.82 53.39 35.38
CA ILE A 14 24.63 53.37 36.24
C ILE A 14 23.62 54.50 35.94
N SER A 15 22.85 54.35 34.84
CA SER A 15 21.43 54.78 34.74
C SER A 15 20.86 54.62 33.31
N VAL A 16 20.48 53.40 32.95
CA VAL A 16 19.22 52.99 32.27
C VAL A 16 19.06 51.51 32.70
N LEU A 17 18.67 51.15 33.92
CA LEU A 17 17.39 51.46 34.58
C LEU A 17 16.20 51.15 33.66
N THR A 18 15.60 49.99 33.92
CA THR A 18 14.18 49.70 33.71
C THR A 18 13.67 49.96 32.29
N ILE A 19 13.71 48.94 31.43
CA ILE A 19 12.51 48.69 30.63
C ILE A 19 11.48 48.21 31.65
N GLY A 20 10.87 49.19 32.34
CA GLY A 20 9.65 48.93 33.06
C GLY A 20 8.68 48.39 32.02
N TYR A 21 8.05 47.26 32.33
CA TYR A 21 6.88 46.78 31.61
C TYR A 21 5.87 47.92 31.55
N LYS A 22 5.91 48.72 30.48
CA LYS A 22 4.81 49.59 30.12
C LYS A 22 3.90 48.72 29.28
N SER A 23 2.94 48.07 29.93
CA SER A 23 1.70 47.71 29.26
C SER A 23 1.18 49.00 28.61
N LEU A 24 1.29 49.11 27.30
CA LEU A 24 0.75 50.23 26.54
C LEU A 24 -0.76 50.04 26.49
N TYR A 25 -1.49 50.84 27.27
CA TYR A 25 -2.94 50.90 27.21
C TYR A 25 -3.34 51.63 25.92
N ALA A 26 -3.83 50.88 24.93
CA ALA A 26 -4.34 51.45 23.70
C ALA A 26 -5.84 51.77 23.82
N THR A 27 -6.30 52.85 23.19
CA THR A 27 -7.72 53.08 22.92
C THR A 27 -8.25 52.03 21.94
N PHE A 28 -9.41 51.45 22.24
CA PHE A 28 -10.07 50.38 21.48
C PHE A 28 -11.53 50.74 21.19
N PRO A 29 -12.17 50.17 20.15
CA PRO A 29 -13.59 50.40 19.89
C PRO A 29 -14.45 49.97 21.08
N THR A 30 -15.35 50.85 21.53
CA THR A 30 -16.34 50.53 22.57
C THR A 30 -17.67 50.05 22.00
N LYS A 31 -17.81 50.15 20.67
CA LYS A 31 -19.01 49.86 19.91
C LYS A 31 -18.67 49.02 18.68
N ALA A 32 -19.52 48.07 18.34
CA ALA A 32 -19.40 47.22 17.16
C ALA A 32 -20.77 46.80 16.61
N ASP A 33 -20.77 46.27 15.40
CA ASP A 33 -21.96 45.86 14.67
C ASP A 33 -22.19 44.34 14.79
N VAL A 34 -23.46 43.93 14.74
CA VAL A 34 -23.86 42.51 14.74
C VAL A 34 -24.61 42.22 13.45
N VAL A 35 -24.05 41.34 12.61
CA VAL A 35 -24.63 40.91 11.34
C VAL A 35 -25.22 39.51 11.50
N MET A 36 -26.47 39.35 11.06
CA MET A 36 -27.19 38.08 11.06
C MET A 36 -27.63 37.68 9.66
N GLU A 37 -27.39 36.41 9.35
CA GLU A 37 -27.60 35.82 8.03
C GLU A 37 -28.30 34.45 8.15
N ILE A 38 -29.02 34.04 7.10
CA ILE A 38 -29.63 32.69 6.98
C ILE A 38 -29.08 31.97 5.76
N VAL A 39 -28.88 30.67 5.93
CA VAL A 39 -28.69 29.70 4.86
C VAL A 39 -29.83 28.71 4.87
N TYR A 40 -30.43 28.50 3.70
CA TYR A 40 -31.30 27.36 3.42
C TYR A 40 -30.46 26.32 2.69
N ALA A 41 -30.28 25.14 3.28
CA ALA A 41 -29.27 24.16 2.85
C ALA A 41 -29.51 23.56 1.44
N ASP A 42 -30.66 23.80 0.83
CA ASP A 42 -31.02 23.40 -0.53
C ASP A 42 -31.07 24.56 -1.53
N GLN A 43 -30.83 25.81 -1.10
CA GLN A 43 -30.84 27.00 -1.94
C GLN A 43 -29.43 27.60 -2.00
N GLU A 44 -28.99 28.03 -3.18
CA GLU A 44 -27.69 28.71 -3.29
C GLU A 44 -27.74 30.13 -2.71
N GLY A 45 -26.74 30.45 -1.87
CA GLY A 45 -26.48 31.79 -1.37
C GLY A 45 -26.69 31.98 0.13
N VAL A 46 -26.20 33.10 0.65
CA VAL A 46 -26.42 33.53 2.03
C VAL A 46 -27.35 34.73 2.00
N ASN A 47 -28.49 34.63 2.67
CA ASN A 47 -29.50 35.69 2.67
C ASN A 47 -29.24 36.66 3.84
N PRO A 48 -28.87 37.92 3.58
CA PRO A 48 -28.68 38.91 4.63
C PRO A 48 -30.04 39.31 5.21
N LEU A 49 -30.17 39.27 6.54
CA LEU A 49 -31.45 39.55 7.20
C LEU A 49 -31.44 40.87 7.93
N MET A 50 -30.38 41.12 8.71
CA MET A 50 -30.33 42.25 9.61
C MET A 50 -28.89 42.55 10.05
N SER A 51 -28.52 43.83 10.00
CA SER A 51 -27.38 44.36 10.75
C SER A 51 -27.88 45.24 11.89
N GLN A 52 -27.34 45.07 13.09
CA GLN A 52 -27.60 45.88 14.27
C GLN A 52 -26.32 46.62 14.67
N SER A 53 -26.26 47.91 14.34
CA SER A 53 -25.06 48.70 14.58
C SER A 53 -24.94 49.24 16.01
N ASN A 54 -23.72 49.62 16.42
CA ASN A 54 -23.42 50.36 17.65
C ASN A 54 -23.76 49.63 18.98
N ARG A 55 -23.57 48.31 19.03
CA ARG A 55 -23.70 47.50 20.25
C ARG A 55 -22.45 47.62 21.11
N ASN A 56 -22.58 47.54 22.44
CA ASN A 56 -21.43 47.62 23.33
C ASN A 56 -20.56 46.37 23.17
N VAL A 57 -19.27 46.54 22.88
CA VAL A 57 -18.28 45.46 22.88
C VAL A 57 -18.24 44.80 24.26
N GLY A 58 -18.26 43.48 24.32
CA GLY A 58 -18.35 42.68 25.54
C GLY A 58 -19.76 42.51 26.13
N SER A 59 -20.81 43.09 25.53
CA SER A 59 -22.21 42.88 25.97
C SER A 59 -22.84 41.61 25.34
N VAL A 60 -23.93 41.10 25.93
CA VAL A 60 -24.69 39.96 25.39
C VAL A 60 -25.80 40.45 24.46
N TYR A 61 -25.84 39.93 23.23
CA TYR A 61 -26.93 40.06 22.27
C TYR A 61 -27.85 38.83 22.33
N THR A 62 -29.17 39.05 22.31
CA THR A 62 -30.17 37.97 22.26
C THR A 62 -30.99 38.08 20.98
N VAL A 63 -31.00 37.01 20.19
CA VAL A 63 -31.73 36.91 18.92
C VAL A 63 -33.24 36.90 19.19
N ASN A 64 -34.00 37.67 18.40
CA ASN A 64 -35.45 37.62 18.40
C ASN A 64 -35.93 36.80 17.18
N PRO A 65 -36.51 35.60 17.39
CA PRO A 65 -36.88 34.70 16.29
C PRO A 65 -38.01 35.22 15.40
N ASN A 66 -38.78 36.21 15.86
CA ASN A 66 -39.84 36.84 15.06
C ASN A 66 -39.29 37.72 13.91
N TYR A 67 -37.98 37.93 13.84
CA TYR A 67 -37.34 38.61 12.71
C TYR A 67 -37.10 37.69 11.50
N PHE A 68 -37.32 36.38 11.65
CA PHE A 68 -37.17 35.42 10.56
C PHE A 68 -38.53 35.17 9.90
N LEU A 69 -38.71 35.61 8.65
CA LEU A 69 -39.79 35.09 7.80
C LEU A 69 -39.29 33.75 7.25
N ILE A 70 -39.48 32.69 8.03
CA ILE A 70 -39.07 31.34 7.64
C ILE A 70 -40.10 30.82 6.63
N GLU A 71 -39.62 30.28 5.52
CA GLU A 71 -40.48 29.63 4.53
C GLU A 71 -41.19 28.41 5.14
N ASP A 72 -42.46 28.19 4.76
CA ASP A 72 -43.20 27.00 5.20
C ASP A 72 -42.44 25.73 4.75
N ASN A 73 -42.32 24.72 5.64
CA ASN A 73 -41.61 23.43 5.45
C ASN A 73 -40.08 23.44 5.65
N TYR A 74 -39.51 24.42 6.37
CA TYR A 74 -38.10 24.41 6.78
C TYR A 74 -37.92 24.28 8.30
N GLU A 75 -36.93 23.49 8.73
CA GLU A 75 -36.55 23.32 10.13
C GLU A 75 -35.15 23.88 10.43
N PHE A 76 -34.99 24.43 11.64
CA PHE A 76 -33.72 24.99 12.13
C PHE A 76 -32.76 23.86 12.50
N VAL A 77 -31.50 23.97 12.07
CA VAL A 77 -30.45 22.98 12.34
C VAL A 77 -29.53 23.48 13.47
N TYR A 78 -28.74 24.53 13.23
CA TYR A 78 -27.85 25.13 14.24
C TYR A 78 -27.36 26.53 13.85
N TRP A 79 -26.59 27.16 14.76
CA TRP A 79 -25.90 28.43 14.55
C TRP A 79 -24.41 28.25 14.25
N ILE A 80 -23.84 29.10 13.39
CA ILE A 80 -22.40 29.37 13.31
C ILE A 80 -22.19 30.83 13.71
N ILE A 81 -21.53 31.08 14.85
CA ILE A 81 -21.36 32.42 15.43
C ILE A 81 -19.86 32.73 15.50
N ASN A 82 -19.40 33.73 14.76
CA ASN A 82 -17.99 34.12 14.64
C ASN A 82 -17.08 32.92 14.32
N GLY A 83 -17.48 32.12 13.33
CA GLY A 83 -16.80 30.87 12.95
C GLY A 83 -16.99 29.72 13.95
N SER A 84 -17.60 29.93 15.11
CA SER A 84 -17.85 28.85 16.06
C SER A 84 -19.21 28.18 15.85
N ILE A 85 -19.20 26.87 15.62
CA ILE A 85 -20.43 26.07 15.51
C ILE A 85 -21.09 25.91 16.88
N ARG A 86 -22.42 26.05 16.90
CA ARG A 86 -23.24 26.03 18.12
C ARG A 86 -24.48 25.14 17.90
N PRO A 87 -24.30 23.81 17.82
CA PRO A 87 -25.43 22.87 17.64
C PRO A 87 -26.36 22.82 18.85
N ASN A 88 -25.84 23.19 20.03
CA ASN A 88 -26.59 23.17 21.29
C ASN A 88 -27.44 24.42 21.54
N LEU A 89 -27.37 25.44 20.67
CA LEU A 89 -28.15 26.66 20.83
C LEU A 89 -29.49 26.52 20.10
N PRO A 90 -30.62 26.84 20.75
CA PRO A 90 -31.90 26.89 20.06
C PRO A 90 -31.92 28.07 19.06
N SER A 91 -32.89 28.07 18.14
CA SER A 91 -33.10 29.18 17.19
C SER A 91 -33.23 30.56 17.86
N LYS A 92 -33.63 30.61 19.13
CA LYS A 92 -33.50 31.78 20.01
C LYS A 92 -32.20 31.74 20.83
N ALA A 93 -31.10 32.17 20.23
CA ALA A 93 -29.77 32.16 20.86
C ALA A 93 -29.37 33.50 21.53
N SER A 94 -28.37 33.47 22.41
CA SER A 94 -27.69 34.67 22.92
C SER A 94 -26.17 34.51 22.88
N PHE A 95 -25.43 35.56 22.54
CA PHE A 95 -23.98 35.54 22.35
C PHE A 95 -23.33 36.92 22.62
N PHE A 96 -22.02 36.95 22.86
CA PHE A 96 -21.29 38.20 23.14
C PHE A 96 -20.97 38.99 21.86
N VAL A 97 -20.94 40.32 21.98
CA VAL A 97 -20.53 41.25 20.91
C VAL A 97 -19.01 41.48 20.99
N GLN A 98 -18.30 41.28 19.89
CA GLN A 98 -16.84 41.47 19.76
C GLN A 98 -16.49 42.89 19.30
N SER A 99 -15.20 43.26 19.35
CA SER A 99 -14.71 44.58 18.95
C SER A 99 -14.73 44.83 17.44
N GLY A 100 -14.64 43.74 16.66
CA GLY A 100 -14.96 43.70 15.22
C GLY A 100 -16.43 43.37 14.96
N GLU A 101 -16.80 43.22 13.69
CA GLU A 101 -18.15 42.82 13.30
C GLU A 101 -18.45 41.40 13.82
N THR A 102 -19.57 41.25 14.56
CA THR A 102 -20.03 39.97 15.08
C THR A 102 -20.96 39.31 14.06
N HIS A 103 -20.56 38.18 13.47
CA HIS A 103 -21.32 37.45 12.47
C HIS A 103 -22.04 36.23 13.07
N ALA A 104 -23.35 36.13 12.84
CA ALA A 104 -24.15 34.98 13.25
C ALA A 104 -24.96 34.43 12.07
N LEU A 105 -24.67 33.18 11.70
CA LEU A 105 -25.28 32.47 10.59
C LEU A 105 -26.24 31.38 11.12
N ALA A 106 -27.50 31.43 10.74
CA ALA A 106 -28.48 30.38 11.05
C ALA A 106 -28.66 29.43 9.87
N ILE A 107 -28.56 28.13 10.13
CA ILE A 107 -28.74 27.08 9.10
C ILE A 107 -30.15 26.48 9.22
N TYR A 108 -30.86 26.42 8.10
CA TYR A 108 -32.17 25.78 7.95
C TYR A 108 -32.14 24.72 6.83
N LYS A 109 -33.01 23.72 6.92
CA LYS A 109 -33.17 22.67 5.89
C LYS A 109 -34.64 22.34 5.63
N PRO A 110 -35.00 21.82 4.46
CA PRO A 110 -36.35 21.31 4.19
C PRO A 110 -36.70 20.13 5.10
N GLU A 111 -37.95 20.08 5.57
CA GLU A 111 -38.47 18.95 6.35
C GLU A 111 -38.29 17.62 5.59
N GLY A 112 -37.83 16.59 6.31
CA GLY A 112 -37.64 15.24 5.75
C GLY A 112 -36.32 15.03 4.99
N THR A 113 -35.44 16.02 4.98
CA THR A 113 -34.06 15.90 4.47
C THR A 113 -33.04 16.02 5.61
N ASN A 114 -31.79 15.64 5.36
CA ASN A 114 -30.67 15.87 6.27
C ASN A 114 -29.75 16.95 5.69
N ALA A 115 -29.36 17.93 6.50
CA ALA A 115 -28.37 18.94 6.12
C ALA A 115 -26.96 18.34 6.19
N VAL A 116 -26.17 18.57 5.15
CA VAL A 116 -24.75 18.24 5.08
C VAL A 116 -23.98 19.54 4.92
N ILE A 117 -23.21 19.90 5.94
CA ILE A 117 -22.53 21.20 5.99
C ILE A 117 -21.03 20.97 6.06
N TYR A 118 -20.28 21.66 5.21
CA TYR A 118 -18.83 21.59 5.14
C TYR A 118 -18.24 22.87 5.70
N VAL A 119 -17.31 22.71 6.64
CA VAL A 119 -16.69 23.83 7.34
C VAL A 119 -15.19 23.61 7.39
N ASP A 120 -14.42 24.70 7.37
CA ASP A 120 -12.99 24.61 7.67
C ASP A 120 -12.78 24.29 9.16
N SER A 121 -11.55 23.98 9.56
CA SER A 121 -11.27 23.70 10.98
C SER A 121 -11.28 24.95 11.89
N ASN A 122 -11.57 26.14 11.34
CA ASN A 122 -11.91 27.34 12.12
C ASN A 122 -13.44 27.57 12.18
N GLY A 123 -14.23 26.64 11.61
CA GLY A 123 -15.69 26.64 11.54
C GLY A 123 -16.29 27.69 10.59
N LYS A 124 -15.49 28.21 9.65
CA LYS A 124 -16.00 28.99 8.51
C LYS A 124 -16.76 28.05 7.58
N LEU A 125 -17.97 28.47 7.16
CA LEU A 125 -18.76 27.73 6.18
C LEU A 125 -18.01 27.70 4.83
N ILE A 126 -17.72 26.49 4.35
CA ILE A 126 -17.15 26.25 3.02
C ILE A 126 -18.29 26.03 2.04
N ASP A 127 -19.14 25.06 2.34
CA ASP A 127 -20.24 24.69 1.47
C ASP A 127 -21.33 23.90 2.20
N TYR A 128 -22.44 23.63 1.52
CA TYR A 128 -23.57 22.86 2.06
C TYR A 128 -24.42 22.19 0.97
N GLU A 129 -25.13 21.13 1.37
CA GLU A 129 -26.19 20.49 0.58
C GLU A 129 -27.23 19.81 1.49
N THR A 130 -28.30 19.28 0.90
CA THR A 130 -29.27 18.40 1.58
C THR A 130 -29.26 17.01 0.98
N VAL A 131 -29.36 16.00 1.83
CA VAL A 131 -29.34 14.58 1.44
C VAL A 131 -30.55 13.87 2.01
N ILE A 132 -31.18 12.98 1.22
CA ILE A 132 -32.22 12.08 1.71
C ILE A 132 -31.57 11.00 2.59
N SER A 133 -32.14 10.71 3.76
CA SER A 133 -31.62 9.69 4.68
C SER A 133 -31.29 8.36 3.97
N GLY A 134 -30.05 7.89 4.12
CA GLY A 134 -29.52 6.67 3.50
C GLY A 134 -28.77 6.89 2.18
N ASN A 135 -28.77 8.11 1.64
CA ASN A 135 -27.97 8.50 0.47
C ASN A 135 -26.64 9.11 0.88
N LYS A 136 -25.73 9.22 -0.10
CA LYS A 136 -24.44 9.88 0.04
C LYS A 136 -24.56 11.36 -0.35
N PRO A 137 -23.73 12.25 0.22
CA PRO A 137 -23.48 13.59 -0.31
C PRO A 137 -23.05 13.52 -1.78
N THR A 138 -23.39 14.55 -2.55
CA THR A 138 -23.10 14.63 -3.99
C THR A 138 -22.13 15.75 -4.33
N LYS A 139 -21.89 16.68 -3.40
CA LYS A 139 -21.03 17.83 -3.61
C LYS A 139 -19.57 17.42 -3.55
N VAL A 140 -18.84 17.77 -4.61
CA VAL A 140 -17.38 17.61 -4.68
C VAL A 140 -16.77 18.97 -4.36
N ILE A 141 -16.06 19.03 -3.24
CA ILE A 141 -15.37 20.25 -2.81
C ILE A 141 -13.91 20.12 -3.21
N ASP A 142 -13.43 21.08 -4.00
CA ASP A 142 -12.02 21.20 -4.27
C ASP A 142 -11.31 21.67 -3.00
N ILE A 143 -10.50 20.78 -2.42
CA ILE A 143 -9.78 21.09 -1.19
C ILE A 143 -8.44 21.80 -1.46
N GLY A 144 -7.97 21.84 -2.71
CA GLY A 144 -6.63 22.33 -3.05
C GLY A 144 -6.40 23.83 -2.81
N GLU A 145 -7.47 24.63 -2.78
CA GLU A 145 -7.39 26.07 -2.48
C GLU A 145 -7.28 26.37 -0.98
N PHE A 146 -7.51 25.38 -0.12
CA PHE A 146 -7.44 25.56 1.32
C PHE A 146 -6.03 25.24 1.81
N SER A 147 -5.50 26.06 2.70
CA SER A 147 -4.22 25.79 3.35
C SER A 147 -4.22 26.39 4.75
N LYS A 148 -3.49 25.76 5.66
CA LYS A 148 -3.25 26.27 7.01
C LYS A 148 -1.74 26.33 7.27
N PRO A 149 -1.30 27.17 8.22
CA PRO A 149 0.09 27.19 8.65
C PRO A 149 0.66 25.78 8.89
N GLY A 150 1.62 25.38 8.07
CA GLY A 150 2.35 24.13 8.18
C GLY A 150 1.48 22.89 7.96
N SER A 151 0.35 22.99 7.25
CA SER A 151 -0.53 21.84 6.99
C SER A 151 -1.30 21.95 5.68
N LEU A 152 -1.50 20.82 5.01
CA LEU A 152 -2.34 20.70 3.81
C LEU A 152 -3.67 20.03 4.12
N PRO A 153 -4.75 20.42 3.44
CA PRO A 153 -6.02 19.75 3.59
C PRO A 153 -5.95 18.36 2.94
N ILE A 154 -6.44 17.35 3.66
CA ILE A 154 -6.43 15.95 3.20
C ILE A 154 -7.84 15.38 3.03
N GLY A 155 -8.87 16.15 3.36
CA GLY A 155 -10.26 15.74 3.19
C GLY A 155 -11.18 16.28 4.28
N PHE A 156 -12.26 15.55 4.55
CA PHE A 156 -13.26 15.94 5.53
C PHE A 156 -13.65 14.77 6.45
N PHE A 157 -13.96 15.07 7.71
CA PHE A 157 -14.48 14.10 8.68
C PHE A 157 -15.58 14.70 9.55
N SER A 158 -16.50 13.89 10.07
CA SER A 158 -17.49 14.34 11.07
C SER A 158 -17.13 13.86 12.48
N GLU A 159 -17.78 14.43 13.50
CA GLU A 159 -17.66 13.93 14.89
C GLU A 159 -18.09 12.44 15.00
N ASP A 160 -19.02 12.00 14.15
CA ASP A 160 -19.44 10.60 14.04
C ASP A 160 -18.45 9.68 13.27
N ASN A 161 -17.24 10.15 12.96
CA ASN A 161 -16.23 9.46 12.15
C ASN A 161 -16.71 9.04 10.75
N LEU A 162 -17.59 9.84 10.14
CA LEU A 162 -18.02 9.66 8.76
C LEU A 162 -17.21 10.56 7.83
N THR A 163 -17.16 10.18 6.56
CA THR A 163 -16.59 10.96 5.45
C THR A 163 -17.69 11.33 4.44
N PRO A 164 -17.44 12.27 3.52
CA PRO A 164 -18.40 12.58 2.45
C PRO A 164 -18.70 11.40 1.51
N ASN A 165 -17.97 10.29 1.61
CA ASN A 165 -18.23 9.06 0.86
C ASN A 165 -19.21 8.11 1.57
N ASP A 166 -19.64 8.42 2.78
CA ASP A 166 -20.53 7.59 3.59
C ASP A 166 -22.01 7.97 3.42
N LYS A 167 -22.91 7.07 3.83
CA LYS A 167 -24.36 7.31 3.81
C LYS A 167 -24.79 8.14 5.02
N ILE A 168 -25.59 9.16 4.79
CA ILE A 168 -26.04 10.10 5.83
C ILE A 168 -27.44 9.76 6.32
N TYR A 169 -27.61 9.63 7.63
CA TYR A 169 -28.89 9.28 8.26
C TYR A 169 -29.48 10.40 9.14
N SER A 170 -28.68 11.41 9.47
CA SER A 170 -29.06 12.60 10.25
C SER A 170 -28.27 13.82 9.76
N ASP A 171 -28.64 15.01 10.22
CA ASP A 171 -27.86 16.23 9.95
C ASP A 171 -26.41 16.04 10.39
N ILE A 172 -25.47 16.49 9.55
CA ILE A 172 -24.05 16.23 9.75
C ILE A 172 -23.18 17.42 9.34
N ILE A 173 -22.07 17.57 10.06
CA ILE A 173 -21.06 18.58 9.82
C ILE A 173 -19.74 17.89 9.46
N PHE A 174 -19.18 18.27 8.33
CA PHE A 174 -17.89 17.81 7.84
C PHE A 174 -16.79 18.85 8.12
N PHE A 175 -15.95 18.47 9.06
CA PHE A 175 -14.62 18.90 9.48
C PHE A 175 -13.55 18.86 8.40
N MET A 176 -13.07 19.97 7.82
CA MET A 176 -11.87 19.88 6.99
C MET A 176 -10.68 19.36 7.81
N LEU A 177 -10.11 18.24 7.35
CA LEU A 177 -8.92 17.62 7.91
C LEU A 177 -7.68 18.18 7.24
N TYR A 178 -6.63 18.33 8.05
CA TYR A 178 -5.32 18.74 7.58
C TYR A 178 -4.26 17.75 8.04
N GLU A 179 -3.27 17.50 7.20
CA GLU A 179 -2.03 16.79 7.53
C GLU A 179 -0.91 17.81 7.72
N THR A 180 -0.21 17.71 8.85
CA THR A 180 0.97 18.51 9.15
C THR A 180 2.20 17.89 8.49
N TYR A 181 3.04 18.70 7.85
CA TYR A 181 4.35 18.22 7.40
C TYR A 181 5.25 17.90 8.59
N GLU A 182 6.21 16.97 8.43
CA GLU A 182 7.25 16.68 9.44
C GLU A 182 8.28 17.82 9.52
N ALA A 183 7.89 18.97 10.05
CA ALA A 183 8.80 20.04 10.44
C ALA A 183 9.07 19.94 11.94
N GLY A 184 10.31 19.62 12.33
CA GLY A 184 10.68 19.43 13.73
C GLY A 184 11.66 20.48 14.24
N GLY A 185 11.41 21.03 15.44
CA GLY A 185 12.29 22.01 16.09
C GLY A 185 12.91 21.46 17.38
N SER A 186 14.12 21.90 17.73
CA SER A 186 14.75 21.55 19.02
C SER A 186 14.39 22.55 20.11
N LEU A 187 14.42 22.12 21.38
CA LEU A 187 14.17 22.99 22.54
C LEU A 187 15.40 23.07 23.43
N THR A 188 15.85 24.29 23.69
CA THR A 188 16.88 24.61 24.67
C THR A 188 16.28 25.32 25.87
N VAL A 189 16.42 24.76 27.08
CA VAL A 189 15.95 25.36 28.33
C VAL A 189 17.14 25.65 29.23
N ASN A 190 17.30 26.89 29.67
CA ASN A 190 18.42 27.33 30.50
C ASN A 190 19.79 26.93 29.93
N GLY A 191 19.94 26.99 28.60
CA GLY A 191 21.17 26.59 27.90
C GLY A 191 21.40 25.09 27.77
N THR A 192 20.45 24.25 28.19
CA THR A 192 20.51 22.79 28.01
C THR A 192 19.51 22.37 26.93
N ASN A 193 19.98 21.65 25.90
CA ASN A 193 19.11 21.04 24.91
C ASN A 193 18.33 19.88 25.56
N ILE A 194 17.01 19.92 25.50
CA ILE A 194 16.11 18.94 26.15
C ILE A 194 15.59 17.87 25.17
N SER A 195 15.56 18.18 23.87
CA SER A 195 15.35 17.23 22.78
C SER A 195 15.85 17.83 21.46
N GLU A 196 16.46 16.99 20.62
CA GLU A 196 16.94 17.38 19.29
C GLU A 196 15.80 17.53 18.27
N MET A 197 14.60 17.02 18.58
CA MET A 197 13.43 17.16 17.70
C MET A 197 12.11 17.05 18.48
N PHE A 198 11.24 18.04 18.30
CA PHE A 198 9.81 18.01 18.62
C PHE A 198 9.02 18.24 17.34
N LEU A 199 7.90 17.55 17.17
CA LEU A 199 7.09 17.67 15.96
C LEU A 199 6.30 19.00 15.95
N LEU A 200 5.96 19.47 14.75
CA LEU A 200 5.05 20.60 14.56
C LEU A 200 3.72 20.34 15.28
N ASN A 201 3.22 21.36 15.98
CA ASN A 201 2.02 21.33 16.81
C ASN A 201 2.10 20.49 18.11
N GLU A 202 3.25 19.93 18.45
CA GLU A 202 3.44 19.21 19.73
C GLU A 202 3.38 20.17 20.93
N VAL A 203 2.55 19.87 21.93
CA VAL A 203 2.46 20.65 23.18
C VAL A 203 3.54 20.18 24.14
N VAL A 204 4.51 21.04 24.40
CA VAL A 204 5.62 20.78 25.30
C VAL A 204 5.37 21.44 26.65
N ALA A 205 5.67 20.72 27.74
CA ALA A 205 5.59 21.21 29.09
C ALA A 205 6.97 21.31 29.73
N VAL A 206 7.32 22.48 30.26
CA VAL A 206 8.56 22.71 31.00
C VAL A 206 8.27 23.10 32.45
N GLY A 207 9.04 22.51 33.37
CA GLY A 207 8.94 22.77 34.80
C GLY A 207 10.17 23.50 35.33
N SER A 208 9.95 24.51 36.18
CA SER A 208 11.05 25.16 36.89
C SER A 208 11.69 24.19 37.89
N HIS A 209 13.02 24.07 37.83
CA HIS A 209 13.80 23.23 38.75
C HIS A 209 13.97 23.88 40.14
N ALA A 210 13.51 25.11 40.33
CA ALA A 210 13.54 25.85 41.58
C ALA A 210 12.21 26.60 41.84
N PRO A 211 11.08 25.87 42.06
CA PRO A 211 9.74 26.46 42.11
C PRO A 211 9.57 27.52 43.20
N ASN A 212 10.34 27.46 44.29
CA ASN A 212 10.26 28.42 45.40
C ASN A 212 10.93 29.78 45.11
N ASN A 213 11.74 29.88 44.05
CA ASN A 213 12.44 31.11 43.65
C ASN A 213 12.11 31.52 42.20
N PHE A 214 11.18 30.84 41.53
CA PHE A 214 10.79 31.12 40.16
C PHE A 214 9.95 32.39 40.05
N SER A 215 10.13 33.16 38.98
CA SER A 215 9.34 34.36 38.70
C SER A 215 8.60 34.30 37.37
N TYR A 216 9.29 34.00 36.27
CA TYR A 216 8.68 33.82 34.95
C TYR A 216 9.64 33.09 33.98
N TRP A 217 9.10 32.66 32.84
CA TRP A 217 9.83 32.19 31.67
C TRP A 217 10.01 33.35 30.68
N GLN A 218 11.19 33.42 30.05
CA GLN A 218 11.46 34.36 28.97
C GLN A 218 12.19 33.69 27.81
N ASP A 219 12.12 34.28 26.62
CA ASP A 219 12.94 33.88 25.48
C ASP A 219 14.35 34.50 25.53
N GLU A 220 15.15 34.26 24.49
CA GLU A 220 16.50 34.81 24.32
C GLU A 220 16.55 36.33 24.14
N ASN A 221 15.44 36.95 23.74
CA ASN A 221 15.29 38.39 23.60
C ASN A 221 14.79 39.06 24.89
N GLY A 222 14.58 38.29 25.96
CA GLY A 222 14.12 38.77 27.27
C GLY A 222 12.61 39.02 27.36
N GLN A 223 11.84 38.52 26.40
CA GLN A 223 10.39 38.65 26.35
C GLN A 223 9.73 37.68 27.31
N ILE A 224 8.81 38.15 28.18
CA ILE A 224 8.12 37.27 29.12
C ILE A 224 7.11 36.40 28.37
N LEU A 225 7.29 35.08 28.50
CA LEU A 225 6.45 34.08 27.87
C LEU A 225 5.35 33.58 28.82
N SER A 226 5.68 33.34 30.09
CA SER A 226 4.70 32.88 31.08
C SER A 226 5.15 33.14 32.52
N SER A 227 4.20 33.46 33.41
CA SER A 227 4.43 33.57 34.86
C SER A 227 4.23 32.24 35.60
N LYS A 228 3.80 31.18 34.91
CA LYS A 228 3.54 29.86 35.49
C LYS A 228 4.83 29.04 35.57
N ALA A 229 5.10 28.49 36.77
CA ALA A 229 6.28 27.63 36.99
C ALA A 229 6.26 26.35 36.14
N ASN A 230 5.06 25.86 35.81
CA ASN A 230 4.83 24.84 34.80
C ASN A 230 4.25 25.53 33.57
N TYR A 231 5.09 25.72 32.55
CA TYR A 231 4.72 26.42 31.33
C TYR A 231 4.53 25.41 30.21
N LYS A 232 3.41 25.56 29.48
CA LYS A 232 3.07 24.77 28.31
C LYS A 232 3.02 25.67 27.08
N PHE A 233 3.56 25.21 25.98
CA PHE A 233 3.49 25.90 24.69
C PHE A 233 3.58 24.89 23.55
N THR A 234 3.16 25.31 22.36
CA THR A 234 3.21 24.52 21.15
C THR A 234 4.55 24.71 20.42
N MET A 235 5.14 23.61 19.95
CA MET A 235 6.29 23.63 19.05
C MET A 235 5.84 23.89 17.62
N LEU A 236 6.44 24.91 16.98
CA LEU A 236 5.97 25.45 15.70
C LEU A 236 7.00 25.26 14.57
N GLY A 237 7.80 24.19 14.63
CA GLY A 237 8.72 23.78 13.55
C GLY A 237 10.09 24.47 13.54
N PHE A 238 10.43 25.29 14.54
CA PHE A 238 11.72 25.95 14.67
C PHE A 238 12.35 25.75 16.06
N ASN A 239 13.67 25.98 16.14
CA ASN A 239 14.41 25.87 17.39
C ASN A 239 13.98 26.95 18.39
N ARG A 240 13.61 26.55 19.60
CA ARG A 240 13.17 27.47 20.66
C ARG A 240 14.15 27.47 21.83
N THR A 241 14.51 28.65 22.30
CA THR A 241 15.36 28.83 23.50
C THR A 241 14.59 29.60 24.58
N ILE A 242 14.50 29.05 25.78
CA ILE A 242 13.82 29.69 26.92
C ILE A 242 14.64 29.63 28.21
N PHE A 243 14.42 30.61 29.08
CA PHE A 243 15.13 30.77 30.35
C PHE A 243 14.15 30.98 31.51
N SER A 244 14.41 30.32 32.64
CA SER A 244 13.71 30.58 33.91
C SER A 244 14.42 31.70 34.67
N THR A 245 13.66 32.66 35.21
CA THR A 245 14.21 33.79 35.97
C THR A 245 13.70 33.85 37.41
N THR A 246 14.36 34.66 38.24
CA THR A 246 14.13 34.80 39.69
C THR A 246 13.95 36.27 40.16
N ASN A 247 13.67 37.20 39.24
CA ASN A 247 13.55 38.66 39.50
C ASN A 247 12.11 39.15 39.79
N ILE A 248 11.98 40.35 40.37
CA ILE A 248 10.71 40.91 40.91
C ILE A 248 9.59 41.02 39.86
N GLY A 249 8.51 40.26 40.08
CA GLY A 249 7.12 40.51 39.66
C GLY A 249 6.79 40.39 38.16
N ALA A 250 6.32 39.22 37.73
CA ALA A 250 5.68 39.07 36.42
C ALA A 250 4.31 39.79 36.40
N PRO A 251 3.89 40.38 35.26
CA PRO A 251 2.57 40.99 35.14
C PRO A 251 1.45 39.93 35.23
N GLU A 252 0.30 40.29 35.80
CA GLU A 252 -0.86 39.39 35.97
C GLU A 252 -1.48 38.94 34.64
N ASN A 253 -1.41 39.79 33.62
CA ASN A 253 -1.84 39.47 32.25
C ASN A 253 -0.67 39.66 31.29
N ILE A 254 -0.44 38.68 30.42
CA ILE A 254 0.64 38.68 29.42
C ILE A 254 0.00 38.60 28.03
N ILE A 255 0.50 39.41 27.10
CA ILE A 255 0.24 39.31 25.66
C ILE A 255 1.57 39.37 24.94
N ASN A 256 1.79 38.42 24.04
CA ASN A 256 3.02 38.28 23.32
C ASN A 256 2.83 37.80 21.88
N MET A 257 3.88 37.94 21.06
CA MET A 257 3.88 37.50 19.67
C MET A 257 5.28 37.06 19.22
N THR A 258 5.35 36.02 18.41
CA THR A 258 6.55 35.65 17.62
C THR A 258 6.34 36.05 16.16
N GLY A 259 7.40 36.56 15.52
CA GLY A 259 7.38 37.04 14.12
C GLY A 259 7.14 35.94 13.09
N ASP A 260 7.34 36.26 11.81
CA ASP A 260 7.01 35.35 10.70
C ASP A 260 7.62 33.96 10.87
N LEU A 261 6.77 32.95 10.91
CA LEU A 261 7.13 31.54 11.04
C LEU A 261 7.33 30.86 9.67
N GLU A 262 7.03 31.55 8.57
CA GLU A 262 7.14 31.06 7.19
C GLU A 262 6.39 29.73 6.95
N LEU A 263 5.38 29.45 7.78
CA LEU A 263 4.57 28.22 7.72
C LEU A 263 3.54 28.21 6.58
N ARG A 264 3.41 29.32 5.84
CA ARG A 264 2.47 29.45 4.73
C ARG A 264 3.08 30.33 3.65
N GLU A 265 3.30 29.76 2.49
CA GLU A 265 3.79 30.47 1.31
C GLU A 265 2.88 31.66 0.97
N ASP A 266 3.47 32.79 0.56
CA ASP A 266 2.80 34.09 0.30
C ASP A 266 2.14 34.81 1.49
N TYR A 267 2.28 34.28 2.72
CA TYR A 267 1.75 34.90 3.91
C TYR A 267 2.81 34.98 5.04
N ILE A 268 2.75 36.06 5.79
CA ILE A 268 3.39 36.22 7.08
C ILE A 268 2.59 35.45 8.12
N THR A 269 3.15 34.41 8.71
CA THR A 269 2.48 33.63 9.75
C THR A 269 2.99 34.03 11.13
N VAL A 270 2.10 34.48 12.01
CA VAL A 270 2.45 34.89 13.38
C VAL A 270 1.69 34.08 14.42
N VAL A 271 2.36 33.82 15.55
CA VAL A 271 1.72 33.25 16.74
C VAL A 271 1.60 34.33 17.82
N GLY A 272 0.38 34.52 18.31
CA GLY A 272 0.07 35.29 19.51
C GLY A 272 -0.02 34.37 20.72
N GLN A 273 0.51 34.81 21.86
CA GLN A 273 0.50 34.06 23.12
C GLN A 273 -0.09 34.94 24.22
N PHE A 274 -0.87 34.36 25.13
CA PHE A 274 -1.46 35.10 26.23
C PHE A 274 -1.52 34.31 27.54
N GLU A 275 -1.49 35.04 28.65
CA GLU A 275 -1.74 34.51 29.98
C GLU A 275 -2.74 35.42 30.72
N GLY A 276 -3.75 34.82 31.35
CA GLY A 276 -4.88 35.50 31.97
C GLY A 276 -6.21 35.04 31.36
N ASN A 277 -7.30 35.79 31.60
CA ASN A 277 -8.63 35.50 31.05
C ASN A 277 -9.13 36.67 30.20
N PRO A 278 -8.61 36.85 28.97
CA PRO A 278 -9.09 37.91 28.10
C PRO A 278 -10.51 37.59 27.61
N SER A 279 -11.34 38.62 27.45
CA SER A 279 -12.60 38.51 26.74
C SER A 279 -12.43 38.44 25.22
N GLU A 280 -11.27 38.87 24.71
CA GLU A 280 -10.92 38.87 23.28
C GLU A 280 -9.40 38.90 23.08
N VAL A 281 -8.89 38.22 22.05
CA VAL A 281 -7.49 38.27 21.60
C VAL A 281 -7.42 38.36 20.08
N GLY A 282 -6.35 38.91 19.53
CA GLY A 282 -6.20 39.05 18.09
C GLY A 282 -4.94 39.82 17.68
N PHE A 283 -4.92 40.33 16.45
CA PHE A 283 -3.84 41.14 15.90
C PHE A 283 -4.35 42.49 15.40
N LEU A 284 -3.47 43.49 15.46
CA LEU A 284 -3.56 44.74 14.73
C LEU A 284 -2.63 44.64 13.52
N ILE A 285 -3.11 44.98 12.32
CA ILE A 285 -2.35 44.88 11.08
C ILE A 285 -2.35 46.19 10.30
N SER A 286 -1.32 46.43 9.50
CA SER A 286 -1.17 47.60 8.63
C SER A 286 -0.36 47.27 7.38
N GLU A 287 -0.73 47.84 6.23
CA GLU A 287 0.05 47.79 4.98
C GLU A 287 1.26 48.75 4.99
N GLU A 288 1.32 49.64 5.98
CA GLU A 288 2.44 50.55 6.22
C GLU A 288 3.51 49.90 7.11
N ASP A 289 4.79 50.22 6.89
CA ASP A 289 5.96 49.70 7.61
C ASP A 289 6.25 50.44 8.93
N ASP A 290 5.20 50.92 9.59
CA ASP A 290 5.26 51.70 10.83
C ASP A 290 4.94 50.87 12.09
N LEU A 291 5.45 51.30 13.24
CA LEU A 291 5.07 50.75 14.56
C LEU A 291 3.58 50.99 14.84
N ILE A 292 2.83 49.93 15.17
CA ILE A 292 1.41 50.05 15.53
C ILE A 292 1.29 50.36 17.02
N GLU A 293 0.90 51.59 17.40
CA GLU A 293 0.76 51.99 18.82
C GLU A 293 -0.68 51.90 19.36
N THR A 294 -1.69 51.97 18.49
CA THR A 294 -3.11 51.92 18.87
C THR A 294 -3.99 51.43 17.72
N SER A 295 -5.12 50.78 18.04
CA SER A 295 -6.16 50.41 17.06
C SER A 295 -6.84 51.59 16.35
N SER A 296 -6.66 52.81 16.87
CA SER A 296 -7.21 54.04 16.28
C SER A 296 -6.27 54.74 15.27
N GLN A 297 -5.08 54.17 15.05
CA GLN A 297 -4.11 54.66 14.07
C GLN A 297 -4.66 54.45 12.65
N GLN A 298 -4.44 55.44 11.77
CA GLN A 298 -4.93 55.36 10.40
C GLN A 298 -4.26 54.20 9.66
N GLY A 299 -5.04 53.41 8.92
CA GLY A 299 -4.54 52.24 8.18
C GLY A 299 -4.38 50.98 9.04
N VAL A 300 -4.70 51.04 10.34
CA VAL A 300 -4.69 49.88 11.22
C VAL A 300 -6.05 49.18 11.24
N GLU A 301 -6.04 47.87 10.99
CA GLU A 301 -7.20 47.00 11.07
C GLU A 301 -7.10 46.06 12.28
N ILE A 302 -8.25 45.77 12.92
CA ILE A 302 -8.35 44.83 14.03
C ILE A 302 -8.82 43.48 13.49
N VAL A 303 -8.01 42.44 13.70
CA VAL A 303 -8.33 41.07 13.32
C VAL A 303 -8.47 40.23 14.59
N VAL A 304 -9.71 39.84 14.90
CA VAL A 304 -10.06 39.09 16.11
C VAL A 304 -9.81 37.60 15.92
N SER A 305 -9.15 36.94 16.89
CA SER A 305 -9.03 35.48 16.92
C SER A 305 -10.17 34.85 17.71
N ASN A 306 -10.93 34.00 17.03
CA ASN A 306 -12.06 33.25 17.61
C ASN A 306 -11.66 31.85 18.11
N VAL A 307 -10.45 31.39 17.78
CA VAL A 307 -9.92 30.07 18.13
C VAL A 307 -8.56 30.25 18.80
N HIS A 308 -8.34 29.55 19.91
CA HIS A 308 -7.05 29.48 20.58
C HIS A 308 -6.88 28.12 21.25
N ASN A 309 -5.64 27.72 21.48
CA ASN A 309 -5.33 26.53 22.26
C ASN A 309 -5.52 26.84 23.76
N SER A 310 -6.49 26.19 24.40
CA SER A 310 -6.83 26.43 25.80
C SER A 310 -5.79 25.89 26.80
N GLU A 311 -4.91 24.97 26.37
CA GLU A 311 -3.82 24.46 27.21
C GLU A 311 -2.60 25.37 27.23
N THR A 312 -2.29 26.02 26.11
CA THR A 312 -1.08 26.83 25.94
C THR A 312 -1.33 28.33 25.92
N GLY A 313 -2.57 28.76 25.67
CA GLY A 313 -2.92 30.18 25.53
C GLY A 313 -2.39 30.79 24.23
N GLU A 314 -2.38 30.03 23.14
CA GLU A 314 -1.79 30.45 21.85
C GLU A 314 -2.84 30.51 20.74
N PHE A 315 -2.68 31.48 19.84
CA PHE A 315 -3.49 31.64 18.62
C PHE A 315 -2.59 32.00 17.45
N VAL A 316 -2.91 31.50 16.25
CA VAL A 316 -2.06 31.64 15.05
C VAL A 316 -2.87 32.23 13.92
N MET A 317 -2.29 33.16 13.17
CA MET A 317 -2.87 33.72 11.94
C MET A 317 -1.81 33.95 10.87
N SER A 318 -2.23 33.90 9.61
CA SER A 318 -1.40 34.24 8.46
C SER A 318 -1.97 35.44 7.73
N PHE A 319 -1.12 36.39 7.39
CA PHE A 319 -1.47 37.63 6.70
C PHE A 319 -0.73 37.72 5.37
N PRO A 320 -1.38 38.11 4.26
CA PRO A 320 -0.68 38.22 2.98
C PRO A 320 0.45 39.26 3.06
N TYR A 321 1.52 39.08 2.26
CA TYR A 321 2.73 39.91 2.33
C TYR A 321 2.53 41.41 2.05
N ASN A 322 1.37 41.85 1.56
CA ASN A 322 1.04 43.28 1.49
C ASN A 322 0.88 43.91 2.89
N ILE A 323 0.60 43.11 3.92
CA ILE A 323 0.65 43.54 5.31
C ILE A 323 2.11 43.66 5.73
N LYS A 324 2.54 44.88 6.07
CA LYS A 324 3.94 45.15 6.42
C LYS A 324 4.18 45.22 7.92
N SER A 325 3.15 45.53 8.72
CA SER A 325 3.27 45.67 10.16
C SER A 325 2.18 44.91 10.91
N ILE A 326 2.57 44.12 11.93
CA ILE A 326 1.67 43.25 12.70
C ILE A 326 1.98 43.34 14.21
N ARG A 327 0.94 43.40 15.05
CA ARG A 327 1.07 43.43 16.52
C ARG A 327 -0.07 42.70 17.24
N ALA A 328 0.21 41.85 18.21
CA ALA A 328 -0.82 41.12 18.96
C ALA A 328 -1.47 41.97 20.07
N TYR A 329 -2.73 41.69 20.40
CA TYR A 329 -3.45 42.32 21.51
C TYR A 329 -4.32 41.33 22.30
N GLY A 330 -4.68 41.72 23.53
CA GLY A 330 -5.73 41.08 24.32
C GLY A 330 -6.55 42.08 25.15
N LEU A 331 -7.85 41.86 25.24
CA LEU A 331 -8.82 42.66 25.99
C LEU A 331 -9.17 41.99 27.32
N PHE A 332 -8.77 42.59 28.43
CA PHE A 332 -8.99 42.08 29.79
C PHE A 332 -9.87 43.06 30.57
N ASN A 333 -11.08 42.64 30.96
CA ASN A 333 -12.00 43.47 31.77
C ASN A 333 -12.18 44.91 31.22
N GLY A 334 -12.25 45.07 29.90
CA GLY A 334 -12.40 46.37 29.22
C GLY A 334 -11.10 47.14 28.98
N VAL A 335 -9.94 46.55 29.26
CA VAL A 335 -8.61 47.15 29.10
C VAL A 335 -7.80 46.37 28.07
N VAL A 336 -7.20 47.07 27.10
CA VAL A 336 -6.39 46.44 26.05
C VAL A 336 -4.91 46.46 26.39
N ILE A 337 -4.27 45.31 26.19
CA ILE A 337 -2.84 45.10 26.34
C ILE A 337 -2.28 44.68 24.98
N LEU A 338 -1.24 45.36 24.52
CA LEU A 338 -0.51 45.04 23.28
C LEU A 338 0.77 44.24 23.56
N SER A 339 1.22 43.43 22.60
CA SER A 339 2.51 42.75 22.66
C SER A 339 3.67 43.76 22.66
N GLY A 340 4.77 43.41 23.33
CA GLY A 340 6.00 44.22 23.32
C GLY A 340 6.71 44.22 21.96
N TYR A 341 6.55 43.15 21.19
CA TYR A 341 7.11 42.98 19.84
C TYR A 341 6.10 43.39 18.75
N ASN A 342 6.60 44.01 17.69
CA ASN A 342 5.90 44.41 16.47
C ASN A 342 6.71 43.89 15.27
N HIS A 343 6.10 43.13 14.38
CA HIS A 343 6.76 42.64 13.18
C HIS A 343 6.73 43.72 12.08
N ILE A 344 7.84 43.98 11.40
CA ILE A 344 7.94 44.86 10.22
C ILE A 344 8.70 44.09 9.11
N SER A 345 8.15 43.98 7.90
CA SER A 345 8.74 43.21 6.79
C SER A 345 9.72 44.03 5.93
N ASP A 346 10.96 43.54 5.74
CA ASP A 346 12.08 44.22 5.02
C ASP A 346 12.44 43.60 3.64
N LYS A 347 11.67 42.65 3.08
CA LYS A 347 12.05 41.93 1.84
C LYS A 347 12.11 42.87 0.61
N LYS A 348 13.30 42.98 -0.02
CA LYS A 348 13.54 43.61 -1.34
C LYS A 348 13.98 42.51 -2.32
N LEU A 349 13.21 42.27 -3.39
CA LEU A 349 13.37 41.12 -4.31
C LEU A 349 14.61 41.23 -5.23
N ILE A 350 15.45 40.18 -5.28
CA ILE A 350 16.38 39.87 -6.39
C ILE A 350 15.72 38.77 -7.24
N ASN A 351 15.69 38.93 -8.57
CA ASN A 351 14.93 38.05 -9.45
C ASN A 351 15.78 36.90 -10.02
N LEU A 352 15.70 35.74 -9.35
CA LEU A 352 16.29 34.47 -9.76
C LEU A 352 15.45 33.73 -10.84
N GLU A 353 14.25 34.21 -11.22
CA GLU A 353 13.34 33.57 -12.18
C GLU A 353 13.94 33.42 -13.60
N ASN A 354 14.96 34.22 -13.95
CA ASN A 354 15.56 34.22 -15.29
C ASN A 354 16.56 33.07 -15.59
N ILE A 355 16.88 32.22 -14.62
CA ILE A 355 17.73 31.03 -14.87
C ILE A 355 16.83 29.89 -15.34
N ASP A 356 16.73 29.70 -16.66
CA ASP A 356 15.97 28.60 -17.24
C ASP A 356 16.79 27.30 -17.18
N ILE A 357 16.37 26.38 -16.29
CA ILE A 357 16.98 25.06 -16.15
C ILE A 357 16.56 24.09 -17.27
N THR A 358 15.56 24.45 -18.09
CA THR A 358 14.99 23.59 -19.14
C THR A 358 15.73 23.68 -20.49
N GLU A 359 16.55 24.71 -20.72
CA GLU A 359 17.28 24.92 -21.98
C GLU A 359 18.68 24.26 -22.05
N PHE A 360 19.17 23.63 -20.99
CA PHE A 360 20.53 23.07 -20.95
C PHE A 360 20.60 21.59 -21.37
N ASN A 361 21.39 21.30 -22.40
CA ASN A 361 21.60 19.92 -22.89
C ASN A 361 22.35 19.06 -21.85
N PHE A 362 21.62 18.13 -21.24
CA PHE A 362 22.17 17.04 -20.45
C PHE A 362 22.98 16.12 -21.37
N SER A 363 24.17 15.70 -20.94
CA SER A 363 24.97 14.73 -21.71
C SER A 363 24.39 13.33 -21.52
N GLY A 364 23.33 12.98 -22.25
CA GLY A 364 22.71 11.66 -22.27
C GLY A 364 21.56 11.61 -23.29
N ASP A 365 21.40 10.49 -24.00
CA ASP A 365 20.49 10.33 -25.15
C ASP A 365 18.99 10.24 -24.82
N ASP A 366 18.58 10.53 -23.58
CA ASP A 366 17.19 10.42 -23.14
C ASP A 366 16.55 11.81 -23.01
N THR A 367 15.56 12.11 -23.86
CA THR A 367 14.78 13.35 -23.79
C THR A 367 13.95 13.36 -22.50
N PHE A 368 14.02 14.46 -21.74
CA PHE A 368 13.42 14.73 -20.42
C PHE A 368 12.09 14.04 -20.06
N THR A 369 11.23 13.80 -21.03
CA THR A 369 9.93 13.15 -20.80
C THR A 369 10.05 11.65 -20.54
N PHE A 370 11.09 10.97 -21.05
CA PHE A 370 11.25 9.52 -20.97
C PHE A 370 12.72 9.15 -20.76
N ILE A 371 13.03 8.57 -19.60
CA ILE A 371 14.40 8.15 -19.27
C ILE A 371 14.50 6.63 -19.21
N THR A 372 15.57 6.10 -19.81
CA THR A 372 15.86 4.67 -19.91
C THR A 372 17.20 4.27 -19.29
N ASN A 373 18.08 5.23 -18.97
CA ASN A 373 19.40 5.00 -18.36
C ASN A 373 19.73 6.00 -17.24
N ASP A 374 20.73 5.66 -16.41
CA ASP A 374 21.39 6.59 -15.47
C ASP A 374 21.83 7.87 -16.20
N PHE A 375 21.71 9.01 -15.52
CA PHE A 375 22.08 10.31 -16.08
C PHE A 375 22.70 11.21 -15.01
N TYR A 376 23.30 12.31 -15.46
CA TYR A 376 23.91 13.29 -14.55
C TYR A 376 23.07 14.56 -14.52
N LEU A 377 22.90 15.07 -13.31
CA LEU A 377 22.23 16.33 -13.02
C LEU A 377 23.27 17.46 -12.93
N PRO A 378 22.96 18.67 -13.45
CA PRO A 378 23.84 19.82 -13.35
C PRO A 378 23.91 20.29 -11.90
N THR A 379 25.11 20.57 -11.40
CA THR A 379 25.32 21.04 -10.01
C THR A 379 25.94 22.42 -9.93
N SER A 380 26.25 23.06 -11.05
CA SER A 380 26.71 24.45 -11.09
C SER A 380 26.26 25.18 -12.35
N PHE A 381 25.97 26.48 -12.18
CA PHE A 381 25.52 27.40 -13.23
C PHE A 381 26.32 28.71 -13.13
N GLU A 382 26.41 29.45 -14.25
CA GLU A 382 27.16 30.72 -14.42
C GLU A 382 28.49 30.83 -13.65
N GLU A 383 29.62 30.49 -14.29
CA GLU A 383 31.00 30.58 -13.75
C GLU A 383 31.19 30.13 -12.27
N GLY A 384 30.30 29.28 -11.73
CA GLY A 384 30.41 28.71 -10.39
C GLY A 384 29.79 29.55 -9.25
N ALA A 385 29.01 30.58 -9.55
CA ALA A 385 28.35 31.40 -8.54
C ALA A 385 27.03 30.79 -8.02
N VAL A 386 26.41 29.90 -8.80
CA VAL A 386 25.18 29.18 -8.44
C VAL A 386 25.43 27.67 -8.43
N THR A 387 25.04 26.97 -7.38
CA THR A 387 25.09 25.49 -7.30
C THR A 387 23.71 24.89 -7.17
N ALA A 388 23.45 23.71 -7.75
CA ALA A 388 22.21 22.96 -7.54
C ALA A 388 22.43 21.73 -6.65
N LEU A 389 21.47 21.47 -5.76
CA LEU A 389 21.20 20.16 -5.20
C LEU A 389 19.89 19.64 -5.76
N TRP A 390 19.80 18.34 -6.00
CA TRP A 390 18.64 17.72 -6.60
C TRP A 390 18.05 16.65 -5.69
N GLU A 391 16.73 16.56 -5.69
CA GLU A 391 15.97 15.55 -4.96
C GLU A 391 14.96 14.86 -5.87
N SER A 392 14.61 13.63 -5.53
CA SER A 392 13.67 12.78 -6.27
C SER A 392 12.44 12.48 -5.41
N SER A 393 11.25 12.58 -6.00
CA SER A 393 9.98 12.25 -5.32
C SER A 393 9.82 10.76 -5.03
N ASP A 394 10.57 9.90 -5.73
CA ASP A 394 10.59 8.46 -5.52
C ASP A 394 12.03 7.94 -5.60
N ASN A 395 12.68 7.86 -4.43
CA ASN A 395 14.04 7.37 -4.30
C ASN A 395 14.19 5.86 -4.58
N ALA A 396 13.09 5.09 -4.64
CA ALA A 396 13.16 3.70 -5.08
C ALA A 396 13.33 3.61 -6.60
N VAL A 397 12.80 4.59 -7.34
CA VAL A 397 12.80 4.64 -8.82
C VAL A 397 13.95 5.49 -9.37
N ILE A 398 14.23 6.66 -8.80
CA ILE A 398 15.43 7.46 -9.14
C ILE A 398 16.15 7.85 -7.84
N GLU A 399 17.31 7.24 -7.60
CA GLU A 399 18.18 7.54 -6.46
C GLU A 399 19.23 8.58 -6.88
N ILE A 400 19.31 9.72 -6.18
CA ILE A 400 20.30 10.77 -6.48
C ILE A 400 21.50 10.64 -5.53
N ILE A 401 22.69 10.37 -6.09
CA ILE A 401 23.94 10.27 -5.35
C ILE A 401 24.92 11.32 -5.89
N GLY A 402 25.04 12.43 -5.16
CA GLY A 402 25.83 13.59 -5.60
C GLY A 402 25.15 14.23 -6.82
N ASN A 403 25.82 14.20 -7.97
CA ASN A 403 25.25 14.69 -9.23
C ASN A 403 24.78 13.57 -10.18
N LYS A 404 24.79 12.31 -9.72
CA LYS A 404 24.37 11.17 -10.53
C LYS A 404 22.97 10.73 -10.11
N ALA A 405 22.04 10.73 -11.06
CA ALA A 405 20.73 10.10 -10.92
C ALA A 405 20.82 8.65 -11.39
N LYS A 406 20.62 7.72 -10.46
CA LYS A 406 20.62 6.29 -10.70
C LYS A 406 19.18 5.82 -10.87
N VAL A 407 18.86 5.28 -12.04
CA VAL A 407 17.49 4.91 -12.41
C VAL A 407 17.27 3.43 -12.14
N THR A 408 16.34 3.12 -11.25
CA THR A 408 15.78 1.77 -11.07
C THR A 408 14.61 1.61 -12.03
N ARG A 409 14.72 0.66 -12.97
CA ARG A 409 13.66 0.43 -13.93
C ARG A 409 12.55 -0.40 -13.31
N THR A 410 11.34 0.10 -13.41
CA THR A 410 10.11 -0.61 -13.05
C THR A 410 9.75 -1.64 -14.11
N ILE A 411 9.20 -2.77 -13.67
CA ILE A 411 8.67 -3.82 -14.56
C ILE A 411 7.14 -3.78 -14.68
N LYS A 412 6.47 -2.88 -13.94
CA LYS A 412 5.00 -2.78 -13.89
C LYS A 412 4.44 -1.98 -15.06
N GLU A 413 4.88 -0.73 -15.12
CA GLU A 413 4.34 0.32 -15.97
C GLU A 413 5.33 1.48 -15.98
N ASP A 414 5.12 2.44 -16.86
CA ASP A 414 5.87 3.69 -16.82
C ASP A 414 5.57 4.44 -15.52
N VAL A 415 6.60 4.85 -14.78
CA VAL A 415 6.45 5.59 -13.52
C VAL A 415 6.89 7.02 -13.72
N VAL A 416 6.06 7.97 -13.31
CA VAL A 416 6.40 9.40 -13.30
C VAL A 416 7.06 9.75 -11.98
N VAL A 417 8.25 10.32 -12.05
CA VAL A 417 9.06 10.77 -10.92
C VAL A 417 9.33 12.26 -11.10
N ASP A 418 9.13 13.03 -10.03
CA ASP A 418 9.42 14.45 -9.99
C ASP A 418 10.84 14.66 -9.47
N LEU A 419 11.65 15.42 -10.21
CA LEU A 419 12.98 15.84 -9.80
C LEU A 419 12.98 17.34 -9.48
N VAL A 420 13.37 17.70 -8.26
CA VAL A 420 13.37 19.09 -7.81
C VAL A 420 14.80 19.57 -7.68
N ALA A 421 15.09 20.77 -8.21
CA ALA A 421 16.39 21.42 -8.07
C ALA A 421 16.31 22.58 -7.08
N THR A 422 17.14 22.54 -6.05
CA THR A 422 17.40 23.66 -5.14
C THR A 422 18.67 24.37 -5.56
N LEU A 423 18.53 25.61 -6.02
CA LEU A 423 19.64 26.49 -6.41
C LEU A 423 20.14 27.28 -5.21
N TYR A 424 21.46 27.31 -5.03
CA TYR A 424 22.15 28.08 -4.01
C TYR A 424 23.01 29.13 -4.69
N TYR A 425 22.81 30.39 -4.36
CA TYR A 425 23.64 31.50 -4.79
C TYR A 425 24.32 32.13 -3.58
N GLN A 426 25.64 32.31 -3.63
CA GLN A 426 26.37 33.03 -2.59
C GLN A 426 26.71 34.43 -3.10
N GLY A 427 26.03 35.44 -2.56
CA GLY A 427 26.26 36.84 -2.89
C GLY A 427 27.63 37.35 -2.41
N GLU A 428 28.08 38.49 -2.96
CA GLU A 428 29.37 39.12 -2.58
C GLU A 428 29.44 39.56 -1.10
N ASP A 429 28.29 39.66 -0.43
CA ASP A 429 28.15 39.98 1.00
C ASP A 429 28.21 38.75 1.92
N GLY A 430 28.31 37.55 1.35
CA GLY A 430 28.39 36.28 2.07
C GLY A 430 27.03 35.66 2.43
N ASN A 431 25.91 36.28 2.05
CA ASN A 431 24.59 35.72 2.26
C ASN A 431 24.26 34.66 1.21
N LEU A 432 23.60 33.59 1.65
CA LEU A 432 23.18 32.48 0.83
C LEU A 432 21.72 32.67 0.43
N GLU A 433 21.46 32.88 -0.86
CA GLU A 433 20.12 32.88 -1.43
C GLU A 433 19.78 31.48 -1.95
N ILE A 434 18.57 31.01 -1.66
CA ILE A 434 18.11 29.66 -2.02
C ILE A 434 16.84 29.82 -2.87
N LEU A 435 16.79 29.14 -4.01
CA LEU A 435 15.60 29.06 -4.86
C LEU A 435 15.31 27.60 -5.22
N GLU A 436 14.15 27.10 -4.84
CA GLU A 436 13.61 25.85 -5.36
C GLU A 436 12.94 26.07 -6.72
N ARG A 437 13.08 25.10 -7.60
CA ARG A 437 12.51 25.14 -8.95
C ARG A 437 11.30 24.22 -9.05
N GLU A 438 10.42 24.55 -9.99
CA GLU A 438 9.33 23.67 -10.38
C GLU A 438 9.84 22.25 -10.66
N PRO A 439 9.11 21.22 -10.20
CA PRO A 439 9.51 19.86 -10.41
C PRO A 439 9.59 19.51 -11.88
N VAL A 440 10.63 18.77 -12.20
CA VAL A 440 10.88 18.19 -13.50
C VAL A 440 10.24 16.82 -13.54
N GLN A 441 9.15 16.69 -14.30
CA GLN A 441 8.52 15.39 -14.52
C GLN A 441 9.35 14.52 -15.46
N VAL A 442 9.86 13.43 -14.90
CA VAL A 442 10.57 12.37 -15.63
C VAL A 442 9.70 11.12 -15.64
N THR A 443 9.37 10.60 -16.82
CA THR A 443 8.79 9.25 -16.88
C THR A 443 9.90 8.21 -17.01
N VAL A 444 10.11 7.41 -15.99
CA VAL A 444 10.93 6.21 -16.07
C VAL A 444 10.14 5.14 -16.81
N LYS A 445 10.64 4.79 -18.00
CA LYS A 445 9.99 3.77 -18.82
C LYS A 445 10.12 2.40 -18.17
N ARG A 446 9.06 1.59 -18.32
CA ARG A 446 9.15 0.16 -18.01
C ARG A 446 10.34 -0.47 -18.75
N ASP A 447 11.08 -1.36 -18.09
CA ASP A 447 12.07 -2.17 -18.82
C ASP A 447 11.34 -3.16 -19.72
N ASP A 448 11.25 -2.81 -21.00
CA ASP A 448 10.65 -3.65 -22.01
C ASP A 448 11.58 -4.78 -22.49
N ASP A 449 12.79 -4.93 -21.96
CA ASP A 449 13.77 -5.97 -22.30
C ASP A 449 14.00 -6.96 -21.13
N THR A 450 12.92 -7.39 -20.49
CA THR A 450 12.92 -8.36 -19.39
C THR A 450 12.70 -9.80 -19.84
N TYR A 451 13.34 -10.77 -19.19
CA TYR A 451 13.27 -12.19 -19.55
C TYR A 451 12.60 -12.99 -18.44
N VAL A 452 11.79 -13.99 -18.82
CA VAL A 452 11.22 -14.96 -17.90
C VAL A 452 11.69 -16.36 -18.26
N VAL A 453 12.16 -17.09 -17.24
CA VAL A 453 12.47 -18.51 -17.33
C VAL A 453 11.58 -19.28 -16.39
N TYR A 454 10.65 -20.07 -16.93
CA TYR A 454 9.76 -20.92 -16.16
C TYR A 454 10.21 -22.37 -16.22
N ILE A 455 10.57 -22.95 -15.08
CA ILE A 455 11.00 -24.33 -14.96
C ILE A 455 9.93 -25.07 -14.14
N ASN A 456 9.25 -26.01 -14.78
CA ASN A 456 8.30 -26.88 -14.12
C ASN A 456 8.87 -28.30 -14.00
N ILE A 457 8.99 -28.78 -12.76
CA ILE A 457 9.54 -30.08 -12.41
C ILE A 457 8.40 -30.96 -11.87
N ASP A 458 7.70 -31.66 -12.75
CA ASP A 458 6.49 -32.43 -12.44
C ASP A 458 6.70 -33.36 -11.23
N GLY A 459 5.76 -33.31 -10.28
CA GLY A 459 5.80 -34.14 -9.07
C GLY A 459 6.81 -33.69 -7.98
N PHE A 460 7.49 -32.55 -8.11
CA PHE A 460 8.52 -32.11 -7.15
C PHE A 460 7.96 -31.54 -5.83
N ALA A 461 7.52 -32.44 -4.95
CA ALA A 461 6.98 -32.11 -3.64
C ALA A 461 8.00 -31.40 -2.73
N GLN A 462 7.50 -30.52 -1.84
CA GLN A 462 8.34 -29.81 -0.87
C GLN A 462 9.18 -30.78 -0.01
N TYR A 463 8.59 -31.91 0.42
CA TYR A 463 9.32 -32.87 1.25
C TYR A 463 10.45 -33.61 0.51
N TYR A 464 10.42 -33.67 -0.83
CA TYR A 464 11.57 -34.17 -1.59
C TYR A 464 12.71 -33.18 -1.57
N TYR A 465 12.42 -31.88 -1.67
CA TYR A 465 13.41 -30.84 -1.52
C TYR A 465 14.01 -30.85 -0.11
N ASP A 466 13.18 -30.92 0.93
CA ASP A 466 13.64 -30.98 2.33
C ASP A 466 14.56 -32.19 2.57
N GLU A 467 14.24 -33.34 1.98
CA GLU A 467 15.06 -34.54 2.05
C GLU A 467 16.35 -34.44 1.22
N ALA A 468 16.33 -33.70 0.10
CA ALA A 468 17.54 -33.44 -0.67
C ALA A 468 18.50 -32.51 0.10
N ILE A 469 17.97 -31.49 0.78
CA ILE A 469 18.72 -30.59 1.66
C ILE A 469 19.33 -31.36 2.82
N SER A 470 18.56 -32.20 3.51
CA SER A 470 19.04 -33.00 4.66
C SER A 470 20.20 -33.95 4.27
N ARG A 471 20.28 -34.32 2.98
CA ARG A 471 21.32 -35.15 2.39
C ARG A 471 22.42 -34.37 1.66
N ASN A 472 22.39 -33.04 1.70
CA ASN A 472 23.31 -32.15 1.00
C ASN A 472 23.41 -32.45 -0.51
N LYS A 473 22.25 -32.61 -1.16
CA LYS A 473 22.13 -32.95 -2.59
C LYS A 473 21.76 -31.79 -3.50
N VAL A 474 21.39 -30.64 -2.95
CA VAL A 474 20.98 -29.46 -3.72
C VAL A 474 21.66 -28.16 -3.27
N PRO A 475 22.99 -28.16 -3.04
CA PRO A 475 23.66 -26.98 -2.49
C PRO A 475 23.59 -25.76 -3.43
N LYS A 476 23.44 -25.94 -4.75
CA LYS A 476 23.37 -24.83 -5.70
C LYS A 476 21.98 -24.22 -5.75
N ILE A 477 20.93 -25.05 -5.80
CA ILE A 477 19.54 -24.58 -5.67
C ILE A 477 19.33 -23.93 -4.30
N GLU A 478 19.91 -24.48 -3.24
CA GLU A 478 19.86 -23.86 -1.91
C GLU A 478 20.53 -22.48 -1.91
N ALA A 479 21.68 -22.33 -2.58
CA ALA A 479 22.38 -21.05 -2.67
C ALA A 479 21.56 -19.97 -3.40
N LEU A 480 20.71 -20.35 -4.36
CA LEU A 480 19.82 -19.42 -5.08
C LEU A 480 18.78 -18.75 -4.17
N ARG A 481 18.55 -19.26 -2.94
CA ARG A 481 17.72 -18.57 -1.95
C ARG A 481 18.26 -17.20 -1.55
N ASN A 482 19.58 -17.00 -1.64
CA ASN A 482 20.19 -15.71 -1.37
C ASN A 482 19.90 -14.69 -2.49
N ASP A 483 19.65 -15.18 -3.71
CA ASP A 483 19.43 -14.39 -4.92
C ASP A 483 17.94 -14.29 -5.29
N GLY A 484 17.03 -14.55 -4.34
CA GLY A 484 15.59 -14.51 -4.61
C GLY A 484 14.67 -14.74 -3.43
N VAL A 485 13.44 -15.14 -3.76
CA VAL A 485 12.33 -15.47 -2.87
C VAL A 485 12.07 -16.98 -2.87
N TYR A 486 12.11 -17.56 -1.67
CA TYR A 486 11.79 -18.97 -1.45
C TYR A 486 10.48 -19.14 -0.68
N PHE A 487 9.67 -20.11 -1.09
CA PHE A 487 8.38 -20.39 -0.46
C PHE A 487 8.46 -21.68 0.35
N THR A 488 8.26 -21.62 1.67
CA THR A 488 8.20 -22.85 2.50
C THR A 488 6.81 -23.51 2.45
N ASN A 489 5.83 -22.82 1.89
CA ASN A 489 4.40 -23.15 1.97
C ASN A 489 3.65 -22.82 0.67
N LEU A 490 4.28 -23.09 -0.48
CA LEU A 490 3.65 -22.95 -1.80
C LEU A 490 2.71 -24.11 -2.05
N ARG A 491 1.48 -23.81 -2.48
CA ARG A 491 0.40 -24.77 -2.65
C ARG A 491 0.00 -24.93 -4.10
N THR A 492 -0.07 -26.18 -4.55
CA THR A 492 -0.85 -26.50 -5.75
C THR A 492 -2.35 -26.36 -5.47
N GLU A 493 -3.15 -26.45 -6.51
CA GLU A 493 -4.59 -26.25 -6.50
C GLU A 493 -5.36 -27.53 -6.87
N PHE A 494 -6.66 -27.51 -6.60
CA PHE A 494 -7.54 -28.58 -6.99
C PHE A 494 -7.93 -28.48 -8.48
N PRO A 495 -7.91 -29.60 -9.25
CA PRO A 495 -7.47 -30.94 -8.84
C PRO A 495 -5.96 -31.13 -9.04
N SER A 496 -5.22 -31.54 -8.00
CA SER A 496 -3.75 -31.74 -8.00
C SER A 496 -3.26 -32.81 -9.00
N THR A 497 -3.31 -32.50 -10.30
CA THR A 497 -3.02 -33.41 -11.42
C THR A 497 -2.41 -32.62 -12.58
N THR A 498 -1.44 -33.20 -13.27
CA THR A 498 -0.61 -32.53 -14.29
C THR A 498 -1.41 -31.71 -15.29
N ASN A 499 -2.31 -32.35 -16.05
CA ASN A 499 -2.97 -31.69 -17.19
C ASN A 499 -3.67 -30.37 -16.82
N PRO A 500 -4.63 -30.32 -15.88
CA PRO A 500 -5.27 -29.06 -15.53
C PRO A 500 -4.29 -28.08 -14.88
N LEU A 501 -3.40 -28.52 -13.99
CA LEU A 501 -2.54 -27.62 -13.22
C LEU A 501 -1.54 -26.87 -14.08
N GLN A 502 -0.97 -27.52 -15.10
CA GLN A 502 -0.01 -26.86 -15.98
C GLN A 502 -0.64 -25.65 -16.70
N PHE A 503 -1.91 -25.75 -17.13
CA PHE A 503 -2.64 -24.62 -17.71
C PHE A 503 -3.07 -23.59 -16.67
N MET A 504 -3.50 -24.03 -15.48
CA MET A 504 -3.91 -23.15 -14.39
C MET A 504 -2.74 -22.28 -13.90
N ILE A 505 -1.53 -22.84 -13.76
CA ILE A 505 -0.33 -22.09 -13.34
C ILE A 505 0.00 -20.99 -14.34
N ILE A 506 0.07 -21.30 -15.64
CA ILE A 506 0.48 -20.33 -16.66
C ILE A 506 -0.62 -19.33 -17.06
N SER A 507 -1.84 -19.47 -16.53
CA SER A 507 -2.95 -18.54 -16.72
C SER A 507 -3.33 -17.78 -15.44
N GLY A 508 -2.94 -18.28 -14.27
CA GLY A 508 -3.41 -17.77 -12.97
C GLY A 508 -4.88 -18.05 -12.67
N ALA A 509 -5.50 -18.99 -13.40
CA ALA A 509 -6.91 -19.30 -13.30
C ALA A 509 -7.16 -20.59 -12.50
N THR A 510 -8.30 -20.69 -11.79
CA THR A 510 -8.65 -21.93 -11.07
C THR A 510 -9.25 -22.99 -12.01
N SER A 511 -9.45 -24.21 -11.50
CA SER A 511 -10.14 -25.29 -12.23
C SER A 511 -11.54 -24.88 -12.69
N ASN A 512 -12.23 -24.01 -11.94
CA ASN A 512 -13.54 -23.51 -12.31
C ASN A 512 -13.54 -22.63 -13.55
N GLN A 513 -12.55 -21.73 -13.69
CA GLN A 513 -12.36 -20.99 -14.94
C GLN A 513 -11.89 -21.92 -16.06
N ALA A 514 -10.95 -22.83 -15.77
CA ALA A 514 -10.46 -23.82 -16.74
C ALA A 514 -11.57 -24.74 -17.27
N GLN A 515 -12.66 -24.89 -16.51
CA GLN A 515 -13.70 -25.90 -16.69
C GLN A 515 -13.11 -27.30 -16.82
N ASN A 516 -12.07 -27.59 -16.02
CA ASN A 516 -11.33 -28.85 -16.08
C ASN A 516 -11.14 -29.44 -14.68
N ALA A 517 -11.94 -30.46 -14.37
CA ALA A 517 -11.88 -31.21 -13.12
C ALA A 517 -11.13 -32.55 -13.26
N TYR A 518 -10.40 -32.75 -14.37
CA TYR A 518 -9.75 -33.99 -14.79
C TYR A 518 -10.72 -35.16 -15.04
N ARG A 519 -11.45 -35.61 -14.02
CA ARG A 519 -12.46 -36.68 -14.13
C ARG A 519 -13.68 -36.36 -13.28
N TYR A 520 -14.85 -36.52 -13.86
CA TYR A 520 -16.12 -36.31 -13.16
C TYR A 520 -17.24 -37.17 -13.77
N TYR A 521 -18.34 -37.28 -13.05
CA TYR A 521 -19.55 -37.92 -13.55
C TYR A 521 -20.49 -36.86 -14.12
N ASP A 522 -20.69 -36.90 -15.43
CA ASP A 522 -21.65 -36.05 -16.12
C ASP A 522 -23.07 -36.60 -15.88
N LYS A 523 -23.83 -35.91 -15.02
CA LYS A 523 -25.21 -36.28 -14.68
C LYS A 523 -26.14 -36.19 -15.89
N GLU A 524 -25.93 -35.24 -16.79
CA GLU A 524 -26.81 -34.98 -17.92
C GLU A 524 -26.69 -36.09 -18.96
N ASN A 525 -25.45 -36.50 -19.27
CA ASN A 525 -25.17 -37.55 -20.23
C ASN A 525 -25.05 -38.95 -19.61
N ASN A 526 -25.15 -39.07 -18.27
CA ASN A 526 -25.06 -40.31 -17.52
C ASN A 526 -23.79 -41.11 -17.86
N ILE A 527 -22.63 -40.44 -17.86
CA ILE A 527 -21.33 -41.03 -18.23
C ILE A 527 -20.20 -40.40 -17.41
N VAL A 528 -19.16 -41.18 -17.10
CA VAL A 528 -17.93 -40.61 -16.54
C VAL A 528 -17.06 -40.02 -17.64
N VAL A 529 -16.75 -38.73 -17.52
CA VAL A 529 -15.92 -37.99 -18.46
C VAL A 529 -14.50 -37.88 -17.90
N SER A 530 -13.50 -38.14 -18.74
CA SER A 530 -12.10 -37.78 -18.48
C SER A 530 -11.70 -36.68 -19.45
N GLN A 531 -11.32 -35.53 -18.90
CA GLN A 531 -10.92 -34.37 -19.67
C GLN A 531 -9.46 -34.47 -20.08
N ALA A 532 -9.18 -34.04 -21.31
CA ALA A 532 -7.85 -34.06 -21.90
C ALA A 532 -7.15 -32.69 -21.74
N ARG A 533 -6.09 -32.47 -22.51
CA ARG A 533 -5.25 -31.26 -22.52
C ARG A 533 -5.89 -29.96 -23.03
N PRO A 534 -6.92 -29.92 -23.89
CA PRO A 534 -7.40 -28.64 -24.42
C PRO A 534 -7.87 -27.71 -23.31
N THR A 535 -7.43 -26.44 -23.37
CA THR A 535 -7.93 -25.35 -22.55
C THR A 535 -8.42 -24.21 -23.44
N HIS A 536 -9.34 -23.41 -22.92
CA HIS A 536 -9.77 -22.15 -23.52
C HIS A 536 -9.18 -20.93 -22.80
N LEU A 537 -8.41 -21.17 -21.74
CA LEU A 537 -7.82 -20.13 -20.91
C LEU A 537 -6.79 -19.31 -21.67
N ASP A 538 -6.76 -18.02 -21.35
CA ASP A 538 -5.67 -17.13 -21.71
C ASP A 538 -4.43 -17.41 -20.85
N THR A 539 -3.38 -17.90 -21.51
CA THR A 539 -2.12 -18.29 -20.88
C THR A 539 -1.02 -17.28 -21.18
N ILE A 540 0.09 -17.36 -20.46
CA ILE A 540 1.32 -16.59 -20.74
C ILE A 540 1.76 -16.74 -22.21
N TYR A 541 1.54 -17.89 -22.84
CA TYR A 541 1.89 -18.11 -24.23
C TYR A 541 1.00 -17.34 -25.20
N THR A 542 -0.31 -17.36 -24.97
CA THR A 542 -1.27 -16.60 -25.80
C THR A 542 -1.10 -15.10 -25.58
N ALA A 543 -0.80 -14.66 -24.36
CA ALA A 543 -0.50 -13.27 -24.06
C ALA A 543 0.80 -12.79 -24.73
N ALA A 544 1.89 -13.55 -24.60
CA ALA A 544 3.15 -13.25 -25.25
C ALA A 544 3.01 -13.25 -26.78
N ALA A 545 2.14 -14.11 -27.32
CA ALA A 545 1.83 -14.16 -28.74
C ALA A 545 1.19 -12.88 -29.25
N ARG A 546 0.21 -12.34 -28.51
CA ARG A 546 -0.50 -11.10 -28.85
C ARG A 546 0.47 -9.92 -28.96
N LYS A 547 1.52 -9.91 -28.13
CA LYS A 547 2.56 -8.88 -28.11
C LYS A 547 3.76 -9.20 -29.01
N ASN A 548 3.71 -10.28 -29.80
CA ASN A 548 4.81 -10.73 -30.66
C ASN A 548 6.16 -10.93 -29.93
N LEU A 549 6.14 -11.33 -28.66
CA LEU A 549 7.36 -11.64 -27.93
C LEU A 549 8.02 -12.91 -28.46
N THR A 550 9.35 -12.95 -28.46
CA THR A 550 10.09 -14.18 -28.74
C THR A 550 9.93 -15.16 -27.58
N MET A 551 9.59 -16.40 -27.90
CA MET A 551 9.36 -17.43 -26.90
C MET A 551 9.88 -18.78 -27.37
N ALA A 552 10.36 -19.58 -26.42
CA ALA A 552 10.65 -20.97 -26.64
C ALA A 552 10.17 -21.83 -25.49
N SER A 553 9.74 -23.04 -25.82
CA SER A 553 9.34 -24.04 -24.84
C SER A 553 10.06 -25.34 -25.09
N VAL A 554 10.82 -25.80 -24.10
CA VAL A 554 11.43 -27.13 -24.11
C VAL A 554 10.46 -28.10 -23.46
N ARG A 555 9.73 -28.85 -24.30
CA ARG A 555 8.84 -29.96 -23.92
C ARG A 555 7.67 -29.60 -22.98
N HIS A 556 7.36 -28.33 -22.73
CA HIS A 556 6.21 -27.97 -21.91
C HIS A 556 4.93 -28.01 -22.77
N PHE A 557 4.23 -29.15 -22.74
CA PHE A 557 3.12 -29.47 -23.64
C PHE A 557 1.99 -28.42 -23.76
N PRO A 558 1.68 -27.56 -22.77
CA PRO A 558 0.71 -26.48 -22.95
C PRO A 558 1.08 -25.49 -24.06
N ALA A 559 2.35 -25.44 -24.49
CA ALA A 559 2.81 -24.59 -25.59
C ALA A 559 2.50 -25.15 -26.99
N GLU A 560 2.14 -26.43 -27.14
CA GLU A 560 1.98 -27.09 -28.46
C GLU A 560 0.91 -26.47 -29.35
N GLY A 561 -0.10 -25.79 -28.77
CA GLY A 561 -1.14 -25.08 -29.52
C GLY A 561 -0.75 -23.66 -29.98
N VAL A 562 0.36 -23.12 -29.45
CA VAL A 562 0.75 -21.71 -29.60
C VAL A 562 2.12 -21.56 -30.28
N MET A 563 2.98 -22.58 -30.17
CA MET A 563 4.33 -22.63 -30.71
C MET A 563 4.48 -23.73 -31.77
N SER A 564 5.53 -23.68 -32.59
CA SER A 564 5.83 -24.73 -33.56
C SER A 564 7.31 -25.10 -33.56
N THR A 565 7.68 -26.26 -34.12
CA THR A 565 9.08 -26.72 -34.19
C THR A 565 9.95 -25.95 -35.19
N SER A 566 9.36 -25.09 -36.02
CA SER A 566 10.05 -24.39 -37.11
C SER A 566 10.02 -22.86 -37.00
N ASN A 567 9.10 -22.28 -36.23
CA ASN A 567 9.06 -20.83 -36.02
C ASN A 567 10.07 -20.44 -34.94
N LEU A 568 11.22 -19.89 -35.35
CA LEU A 568 12.31 -19.53 -34.43
C LEU A 568 11.94 -18.44 -33.41
N ASN A 569 10.90 -17.64 -33.68
CA ASN A 569 10.42 -16.63 -32.71
C ASN A 569 9.42 -17.23 -31.72
N ARG A 570 8.84 -18.41 -32.00
CA ARG A 570 7.80 -19.06 -31.18
C ARG A 570 8.01 -20.57 -31.23
N LEU A 571 9.12 -21.00 -30.63
CA LEU A 571 9.75 -22.29 -30.88
C LEU A 571 9.36 -23.35 -29.85
N TYR A 572 8.75 -24.43 -30.31
CA TYR A 572 8.60 -25.65 -29.52
C TYR A 572 9.81 -26.56 -29.74
N VAL A 573 10.58 -26.80 -28.69
CA VAL A 573 11.86 -27.53 -28.72
C VAL A 573 11.69 -28.92 -28.15
N ASN A 574 11.95 -29.92 -28.99
CA ASN A 574 12.11 -31.31 -28.61
C ASN A 574 13.55 -31.60 -28.17
N THR A 575 13.75 -32.73 -27.49
CA THR A 575 15.09 -33.24 -27.19
C THR A 575 15.80 -33.71 -28.47
N ASP A 576 17.11 -33.89 -28.37
CA ASP A 576 17.92 -34.52 -29.42
C ASP A 576 17.37 -35.92 -29.72
N SER A 577 17.06 -36.22 -30.98
CA SER A 577 16.55 -37.54 -31.39
C SER A 577 17.56 -38.67 -31.17
N ALA A 578 18.85 -38.36 -30.99
CA ALA A 578 19.89 -39.32 -30.66
C ALA A 578 20.03 -39.58 -29.14
N ALA A 579 19.32 -38.84 -28.28
CA ALA A 579 19.31 -39.10 -26.85
C ALA A 579 18.60 -40.42 -26.54
N GLU A 580 19.17 -41.27 -25.68
CA GLU A 580 18.56 -42.55 -25.29
C GLU A 580 17.19 -42.37 -24.66
N TYR A 581 17.06 -41.32 -23.84
CA TYR A 581 15.79 -40.89 -23.23
C TYR A 581 15.64 -39.38 -23.39
N PRO A 582 14.41 -38.86 -23.52
CA PRO A 582 14.14 -37.43 -23.47
C PRO A 582 14.17 -36.92 -22.01
N ASN A 583 15.26 -37.22 -21.30
CA ASN A 583 15.38 -36.96 -19.86
C ASN A 583 15.69 -35.47 -19.55
N GLN A 584 15.77 -35.10 -18.27
CA GLN A 584 16.07 -33.74 -17.80
C GLN A 584 17.41 -33.22 -18.35
N GLU A 585 18.44 -34.05 -18.45
CA GLU A 585 19.73 -33.67 -19.04
C GLU A 585 19.56 -33.30 -20.52
N ALA A 586 18.85 -34.13 -21.29
CA ALA A 586 18.58 -33.87 -22.69
C ALA A 586 17.77 -32.58 -22.89
N ARG A 587 16.79 -32.31 -22.03
CA ARG A 587 15.96 -31.08 -22.09
C ARG A 587 16.75 -29.84 -21.73
N PHE A 588 17.44 -29.84 -20.58
CA PHE A 588 18.26 -28.71 -20.16
C PHE A 588 19.43 -28.46 -21.13
N SER A 589 20.01 -29.51 -21.73
CA SER A 589 21.03 -29.34 -22.77
C SER A 589 20.52 -28.51 -23.96
N GLN A 590 19.28 -28.74 -24.43
CA GLN A 590 18.70 -27.92 -25.49
C GLN A 590 18.44 -26.49 -25.01
N ALA A 591 17.89 -26.31 -23.80
CA ALA A 591 17.64 -24.99 -23.22
C ALA A 591 18.93 -24.15 -23.10
N ILE A 592 20.00 -24.75 -22.56
CA ILE A 592 21.31 -24.11 -22.37
C ILE A 592 21.91 -23.70 -23.72
N LYS A 593 21.91 -24.60 -24.71
CA LYS A 593 22.44 -24.30 -26.06
C LYS A 593 21.65 -23.17 -26.72
N LEU A 594 20.32 -23.21 -26.61
CA LEU A 594 19.43 -22.16 -27.11
C LEU A 594 19.77 -20.80 -26.49
N VAL A 595 19.93 -20.72 -25.15
CA VAL A 595 20.31 -19.47 -24.47
C VAL A 595 21.71 -19.01 -24.86
N ARG A 596 22.66 -19.93 -25.04
CA ARG A 596 24.02 -19.60 -25.48
C ARG A 596 24.12 -19.19 -26.95
N GLY A 597 23.05 -19.36 -27.74
CA GLY A 597 23.09 -19.15 -29.19
C GLY A 597 23.94 -20.21 -29.91
N GLU A 598 24.13 -21.37 -29.29
CA GLU A 598 24.84 -22.51 -29.88
C GLU A 598 23.88 -23.32 -30.78
N PRO A 599 24.38 -24.03 -31.79
CA PRO A 599 23.58 -25.01 -32.53
C PRO A 599 23.00 -26.07 -31.59
N PHE A 600 21.69 -26.24 -31.63
CA PHE A 600 20.95 -27.23 -30.85
C PHE A 600 20.09 -28.10 -31.77
N ARG A 601 19.67 -29.27 -31.29
CA ARG A 601 18.94 -30.25 -32.10
C ARG A 601 17.51 -30.40 -31.58
N ASN A 602 16.57 -29.85 -32.34
CA ASN A 602 15.15 -29.96 -32.09
C ASN A 602 14.59 -31.19 -32.83
N GLY A 603 14.56 -32.34 -32.15
CA GLY A 603 14.29 -33.62 -32.81
C GLY A 603 15.41 -33.97 -33.78
N ASP A 604 15.13 -34.01 -35.08
CA ASP A 604 16.13 -34.28 -36.12
C ASP A 604 16.76 -33.01 -36.72
N ILE A 605 16.20 -31.84 -36.44
CA ILE A 605 16.56 -30.57 -37.08
C ILE A 605 17.61 -29.84 -36.24
N ILE A 606 18.71 -29.42 -36.86
CA ILE A 606 19.69 -28.53 -36.23
C ILE A 606 19.25 -27.09 -36.44
N GLN A 607 19.13 -26.33 -35.36
CA GLN A 607 18.68 -24.94 -35.36
C GLN A 607 19.61 -24.08 -34.50
N THR A 608 19.57 -22.77 -34.74
CA THR A 608 20.22 -21.75 -33.92
C THR A 608 19.27 -20.55 -33.86
N VAL A 609 19.19 -19.91 -32.70
CA VAL A 609 18.43 -18.66 -32.51
C VAL A 609 19.41 -17.48 -32.47
N SER A 610 19.03 -16.36 -33.08
CA SER A 610 19.84 -15.14 -33.10
C SER A 610 19.82 -14.41 -31.75
N GLU A 611 18.72 -14.53 -31.02
CA GLU A 611 18.46 -13.85 -29.75
C GLU A 611 17.93 -14.85 -28.71
N VAL A 612 18.15 -14.55 -27.43
CA VAL A 612 17.57 -15.33 -26.35
C VAL A 612 16.06 -15.05 -26.32
N PRO A 613 15.19 -16.06 -26.26
CA PRO A 613 13.75 -15.83 -26.16
C PRO A 613 13.39 -15.08 -24.87
N ARG A 614 12.51 -14.09 -24.99
CA ARG A 614 11.97 -13.32 -23.86
C ARG A 614 11.23 -14.19 -22.85
N LEU A 615 10.55 -15.24 -23.33
CA LEU A 615 9.96 -16.29 -22.49
C LEU A 615 10.57 -17.64 -22.83
N LEU A 616 11.28 -18.25 -21.88
CA LEU A 616 11.75 -19.64 -21.96
C LEU A 616 11.03 -20.49 -20.94
N THR A 617 10.41 -21.60 -21.37
CA THR A 617 9.84 -22.58 -20.44
C THR A 617 10.51 -23.93 -20.59
N VAL A 618 10.83 -24.60 -19.48
CA VAL A 618 11.43 -25.94 -19.46
C VAL A 618 10.56 -26.84 -18.59
N TYR A 619 10.15 -28.00 -19.10
CA TYR A 619 9.35 -28.98 -18.38
C TYR A 619 10.07 -30.32 -18.28
N THR A 620 10.09 -30.90 -17.08
CA THR A 620 10.69 -32.21 -16.75
C THR A 620 9.67 -33.06 -15.99
N ASP A 621 9.50 -34.33 -16.37
CA ASP A 621 8.51 -35.28 -15.79
C ASP A 621 9.16 -36.53 -15.15
N GLU A 622 10.48 -36.51 -15.03
CA GLU A 622 11.29 -37.61 -14.48
C GLU A 622 10.98 -37.83 -12.99
N ILE A 623 10.80 -36.74 -12.24
CA ILE A 623 10.48 -36.80 -10.81
C ILE A 623 9.10 -37.41 -10.58
N ASP A 624 8.09 -37.03 -11.36
CA ASP A 624 6.77 -37.64 -11.32
C ASP A 624 6.82 -39.14 -11.68
N ALA A 625 7.44 -39.50 -12.81
CA ALA A 625 7.53 -40.90 -13.24
C ALA A 625 8.19 -41.81 -12.18
N LEU A 626 9.29 -41.35 -11.57
CA LEU A 626 9.98 -42.07 -10.50
C LEU A 626 9.21 -42.02 -9.17
N GLY A 627 8.50 -40.93 -8.92
CA GLY A 627 7.62 -40.75 -7.76
C GLY A 627 6.45 -41.72 -7.79
N HIS A 628 5.82 -41.90 -8.96
CA HIS A 628 4.78 -42.91 -9.19
C HIS A 628 5.29 -44.33 -9.00
N ASN A 629 6.51 -44.61 -9.47
CA ASN A 629 7.18 -45.90 -9.38
C ASN A 629 6.33 -47.06 -9.92
N TYR A 630 5.61 -46.83 -11.03
CA TYR A 630 4.81 -47.89 -11.67
C TYR A 630 5.70 -48.88 -12.44
N ASP A 631 6.71 -48.37 -13.15
CA ASP A 631 7.65 -49.12 -13.97
C ASP A 631 9.05 -48.48 -13.90
N SER A 632 10.03 -49.12 -14.55
CA SER A 632 11.34 -48.49 -14.79
C SER A 632 11.17 -47.32 -15.76
N ALA A 633 11.76 -46.16 -15.43
CA ALA A 633 11.63 -44.93 -16.22
C ALA A 633 12.98 -44.22 -16.33
N TYR A 634 13.25 -43.61 -17.49
CA TYR A 634 14.44 -42.78 -17.73
C TYR A 634 15.77 -43.49 -17.37
N GLY A 635 15.88 -44.78 -17.71
CA GLY A 635 17.06 -45.60 -17.40
C GLY A 635 17.19 -46.02 -15.93
N ILE A 636 16.23 -45.70 -15.07
CA ILE A 636 16.22 -46.10 -13.65
C ILE A 636 15.25 -47.24 -13.44
N SER A 637 15.70 -48.26 -12.70
CA SER A 637 14.87 -49.41 -12.35
C SER A 637 13.82 -49.04 -11.29
N LYS A 638 12.60 -49.59 -11.46
CA LYS A 638 11.53 -49.52 -10.45
C LYS A 638 12.03 -49.94 -9.07
N ALA A 639 11.76 -49.12 -8.06
CA ALA A 639 12.10 -49.43 -6.68
C ALA A 639 11.18 -50.50 -6.08
N SER A 640 11.73 -51.36 -5.23
CA SER A 640 10.98 -52.44 -4.55
C SER A 640 10.48 -52.05 -3.15
N ASN A 641 10.90 -50.89 -2.65
CA ASN A 641 10.51 -50.34 -1.36
C ASN A 641 10.56 -48.81 -1.36
N GLU A 642 9.95 -48.19 -0.35
CA GLU A 642 9.79 -46.74 -0.25
C GLU A 642 11.13 -46.00 -0.18
N THR A 643 12.08 -46.50 0.62
CA THR A 643 13.42 -45.91 0.69
C THR A 643 14.10 -45.90 -0.68
N GLY A 644 13.98 -46.97 -1.45
CA GLY A 644 14.48 -47.05 -2.82
C GLY A 644 13.81 -46.04 -3.76
N ARG A 645 12.49 -45.85 -3.63
CA ARG A 645 11.74 -44.86 -4.42
C ARG A 645 12.22 -43.44 -4.13
N ILE A 646 12.33 -43.10 -2.84
CA ILE A 646 12.89 -41.80 -2.41
C ILE A 646 14.32 -41.64 -2.93
N ASN A 647 15.18 -42.65 -2.85
CA ASN A 647 16.54 -42.58 -3.37
C ASN A 647 16.60 -42.32 -4.88
N ASN A 648 15.72 -42.94 -5.66
CA ASN A 648 15.63 -42.69 -7.10
C ASN A 648 15.23 -41.22 -7.39
N VAL A 649 14.24 -40.69 -6.67
CA VAL A 649 13.79 -39.30 -6.80
C VAL A 649 14.88 -38.31 -6.40
N ILE A 650 15.49 -38.48 -5.23
CA ILE A 650 16.58 -37.62 -4.75
C ILE A 650 17.79 -37.66 -5.67
N GLY A 651 18.10 -38.81 -6.28
CA GLY A 651 19.15 -38.93 -7.29
C GLY A 651 18.91 -38.05 -8.51
N ARG A 652 17.66 -37.88 -8.96
CA ARG A 652 17.35 -36.96 -10.06
C ARG A 652 17.35 -35.50 -9.64
N ILE A 653 16.96 -35.20 -8.41
CA ILE A 653 17.05 -33.84 -7.85
C ILE A 653 18.52 -33.38 -7.75
N ASP A 654 19.45 -34.27 -7.36
CA ASP A 654 20.90 -34.02 -7.34
C ASP A 654 21.46 -33.64 -8.73
N GLU A 655 20.96 -34.29 -9.78
CA GLU A 655 21.30 -33.91 -11.15
C GLU A 655 20.70 -32.54 -11.56
N LEU A 656 19.45 -32.26 -11.17
CA LEU A 656 18.79 -30.97 -11.45
C LEU A 656 19.54 -29.78 -10.83
N ASP A 657 20.16 -29.98 -9.66
CA ASP A 657 20.99 -28.96 -9.00
C ASP A 657 22.07 -28.39 -9.95
N ASN A 658 22.73 -29.27 -10.69
CA ASN A 658 23.74 -28.89 -11.67
C ASN A 658 23.11 -28.26 -12.92
N LEU A 659 22.04 -28.85 -13.45
CA LEU A 659 21.40 -28.41 -14.69
C LEU A 659 20.78 -27.02 -14.57
N ILE A 660 20.10 -26.73 -13.44
CA ILE A 660 19.52 -25.41 -13.15
C ILE A 660 20.64 -24.38 -13.04
N ASN A 661 21.71 -24.68 -12.29
CA ASN A 661 22.85 -23.80 -12.17
C ASN A 661 23.53 -23.53 -13.53
N ASP A 662 23.64 -24.52 -14.40
CA ASP A 662 24.24 -24.35 -15.73
C ASP A 662 23.37 -23.49 -16.66
N LEU A 663 22.04 -23.59 -16.54
CA LEU A 663 21.11 -22.69 -17.23
C LEU A 663 21.24 -21.26 -16.71
N VAL A 664 21.28 -21.06 -15.40
CA VAL A 664 21.53 -19.75 -14.79
C VAL A 664 22.85 -19.14 -15.27
N ASN A 665 23.91 -19.96 -15.31
CA ASN A 665 25.21 -19.52 -15.82
C ASN A 665 25.19 -19.19 -17.32
N ALA A 666 24.30 -19.81 -18.11
CA ALA A 666 24.10 -19.41 -19.51
C ALA A 666 23.53 -17.98 -19.60
N TYR A 667 22.56 -17.61 -18.76
CA TYR A 667 22.03 -16.23 -18.70
C TYR A 667 23.08 -15.23 -18.19
N LYS A 668 23.87 -15.60 -17.17
CA LYS A 668 25.00 -14.79 -16.68
C LYS A 668 26.05 -14.58 -17.77
N TYR A 669 26.41 -15.64 -18.50
CA TYR A 669 27.34 -15.57 -19.63
C TYR A 669 26.85 -14.65 -20.76
N ARG A 670 25.53 -14.61 -21.00
CA ARG A 670 24.90 -13.72 -21.97
C ARG A 670 24.78 -12.27 -21.48
N GLY A 671 25.09 -11.98 -20.22
CA GLY A 671 24.98 -10.64 -19.63
C GLY A 671 23.54 -10.15 -19.42
N ILE A 672 22.57 -11.07 -19.34
CA ILE A 672 21.13 -10.75 -19.21
C ILE A 672 20.52 -11.27 -17.91
N TYR A 673 21.32 -11.85 -17.01
CA TYR A 673 20.83 -12.32 -15.70
C TYR A 673 20.13 -11.22 -14.90
N ASP A 674 20.67 -10.01 -14.95
CA ASP A 674 20.12 -8.85 -14.23
C ASP A 674 18.73 -8.42 -14.74
N LYS A 675 18.38 -8.85 -15.96
CA LYS A 675 17.09 -8.62 -16.62
C LYS A 675 16.18 -9.84 -16.59
N THR A 676 16.55 -10.90 -15.87
CA THR A 676 15.84 -12.18 -15.92
C THR A 676 15.20 -12.51 -14.57
N ALA A 677 13.94 -12.97 -14.61
CA ALA A 677 13.28 -13.63 -13.49
C ALA A 677 13.12 -15.13 -13.79
N PHE A 678 13.66 -15.98 -12.92
CA PHE A 678 13.49 -17.42 -12.93
C PHE A 678 12.37 -17.82 -11.98
N PHE A 679 11.44 -18.62 -12.47
CA PHE A 679 10.37 -19.23 -11.70
C PHE A 679 10.58 -20.74 -11.73
N ILE A 680 10.85 -21.35 -10.58
CA ILE A 680 10.96 -22.81 -10.46
C ILE A 680 9.83 -23.29 -9.58
N THR A 681 9.04 -24.25 -10.07
CA THR A 681 7.98 -24.89 -9.29
C THR A 681 7.61 -26.24 -9.90
N THR A 682 6.50 -26.81 -9.45
CA THR A 682 5.89 -28.03 -9.94
C THR A 682 4.37 -27.83 -10.02
N ASP A 683 3.70 -28.64 -10.83
CA ASP A 683 2.25 -28.73 -10.86
C ASP A 683 1.66 -29.40 -9.61
N HIS A 684 2.33 -30.40 -9.04
CA HIS A 684 1.92 -31.05 -7.79
C HIS A 684 3.09 -31.72 -7.07
N GLY A 685 2.83 -32.16 -5.84
CA GLY A 685 3.72 -33.04 -5.10
C GLY A 685 3.41 -34.51 -5.36
N MET A 686 3.70 -35.37 -4.38
CA MET A 686 3.57 -36.82 -4.51
C MET A 686 3.32 -37.47 -3.14
N THR A 687 2.14 -38.05 -2.95
CA THR A 687 1.76 -38.79 -1.74
C THR A 687 2.13 -40.27 -1.89
N PRO A 688 2.81 -40.88 -0.91
CA PRO A 688 3.09 -42.32 -0.95
C PRO A 688 1.80 -43.14 -1.01
N LEU A 689 1.77 -44.12 -1.90
CA LEU A 689 0.65 -45.02 -2.19
C LEU A 689 1.07 -46.47 -1.89
N GLY A 690 0.29 -47.18 -1.08
CA GLY A 690 0.48 -48.61 -0.84
C GLY A 690 1.45 -48.95 0.29
N ASN A 691 1.87 -50.22 0.33
CA ASN A 691 2.77 -50.76 1.36
C ASN A 691 4.23 -50.37 1.12
N ASP A 692 5.04 -50.33 2.18
CA ASP A 692 6.44 -49.87 2.07
C ASP A 692 7.36 -50.79 1.27
N ALA A 693 7.07 -52.09 1.15
CA ALA A 693 7.94 -53.05 0.47
C ALA A 693 7.17 -54.24 -0.10
N TRP A 694 7.65 -54.77 -1.24
CA TRP A 694 7.08 -55.89 -2.01
C TRP A 694 6.93 -57.23 -1.25
N ARG A 695 7.58 -57.43 -0.08
CA ARG A 695 7.81 -58.78 0.49
C ARG A 695 7.55 -59.00 1.98
N LEU A 696 6.90 -58.08 2.69
CA LEU A 696 6.58 -58.29 4.11
C LEU A 696 5.11 -58.66 4.30
N PHE A 697 4.81 -59.95 4.07
CA PHE A 697 3.56 -60.64 4.43
C PHE A 697 2.27 -60.06 3.80
N GLY A 698 1.22 -60.87 3.75
CA GLY A 698 -0.05 -60.54 3.07
C GLY A 698 -0.66 -59.21 3.51
N ASP A 699 -1.40 -58.60 2.57
CA ASP A 699 -2.38 -57.53 2.77
C ASP A 699 -2.12 -56.46 3.84
N GLY A 700 -0.92 -55.89 3.82
CA GLY A 700 -0.57 -54.74 4.65
C GLY A 700 -1.61 -53.61 4.61
N LYS A 701 -1.73 -52.92 5.75
CA LYS A 701 -2.73 -51.87 6.06
C LYS A 701 -2.93 -50.83 4.96
N TYR A 702 -1.92 -50.51 4.16
CA TYR A 702 -1.99 -49.47 3.13
C TYR A 702 -2.06 -50.02 1.72
N GLY A 703 -1.78 -51.31 1.52
CA GLY A 703 -1.68 -51.91 0.21
C GLY A 703 -3.01 -51.93 -0.55
N LYS A 704 -4.12 -52.21 0.15
CA LYS A 704 -5.47 -52.36 -0.42
C LYS A 704 -6.24 -51.04 -0.45
N GLY A 705 -6.87 -50.75 -1.58
CA GLY A 705 -7.80 -49.62 -1.74
C GLY A 705 -9.05 -49.75 -0.87
N ARG A 706 -9.61 -48.60 -0.45
CA ARG A 706 -10.71 -48.48 0.53
C ARG A 706 -12.08 -48.23 -0.08
N GLN A 707 -12.24 -48.46 -1.39
CA GLN A 707 -13.50 -48.27 -2.10
C GLN A 707 -14.62 -49.20 -1.59
N ASN A 708 -14.29 -50.39 -1.10
CA ASN A 708 -15.28 -51.34 -0.56
C ASN A 708 -15.76 -50.95 0.84
N GLU A 709 -14.85 -50.45 1.67
CA GLU A 709 -15.16 -49.88 2.98
C GLU A 709 -16.01 -48.61 2.81
N LEU A 710 -15.66 -47.74 1.85
CA LEU A 710 -16.45 -46.55 1.53
C LEU A 710 -17.87 -46.94 1.07
N LYS A 711 -17.98 -47.93 0.17
CA LYS A 711 -19.28 -48.50 -0.24
C LYS A 711 -20.11 -48.97 0.96
N THR A 712 -19.48 -49.72 1.86
CA THR A 712 -20.14 -50.25 3.06
C THR A 712 -20.61 -49.12 3.97
N LYS A 713 -19.78 -48.11 4.19
CA LYS A 713 -20.12 -46.96 5.03
C LYS A 713 -21.25 -46.12 4.43
N LEU A 714 -21.24 -45.85 3.12
CA LEU A 714 -22.34 -45.18 2.43
C LEU A 714 -23.66 -45.93 2.62
N LYS A 715 -23.63 -47.26 2.52
CA LYS A 715 -24.81 -48.12 2.75
C LYS A 715 -25.32 -48.07 4.19
N GLN A 716 -24.41 -47.93 5.17
CA GLN A 716 -24.77 -47.78 6.59
C GLN A 716 -25.38 -46.41 6.88
N ILE A 717 -24.88 -45.35 6.24
CA ILE A 717 -25.43 -43.99 6.37
C ILE A 717 -26.86 -43.94 5.84
N ASN A 718 -27.09 -44.53 4.66
CA ASN A 718 -28.43 -44.68 4.09
C ASN A 718 -28.51 -45.97 3.28
N SER A 719 -29.43 -46.86 3.67
CA SER A 719 -29.63 -48.15 3.00
C SER A 719 -30.09 -48.02 1.54
N ALA A 720 -30.58 -46.85 1.12
CA ALA A 720 -30.89 -46.55 -0.28
C ALA A 720 -29.65 -46.21 -1.12
N TYR A 721 -28.49 -45.93 -0.50
CA TYR A 721 -27.27 -45.64 -1.25
C TYR A 721 -26.70 -46.90 -1.90
N GLU A 722 -26.77 -46.97 -3.22
CA GLU A 722 -26.14 -47.97 -4.07
C GLU A 722 -24.93 -47.33 -4.77
N PHE A 723 -23.74 -47.56 -4.20
CA PHE A 723 -22.48 -47.03 -4.70
C PHE A 723 -21.89 -47.88 -5.84
N GLU A 724 -21.50 -47.21 -6.91
CA GLU A 724 -20.75 -47.77 -8.03
C GLU A 724 -19.52 -46.91 -8.34
N TYR A 725 -18.34 -47.54 -8.36
CA TYR A 725 -17.08 -46.90 -8.75
C TYR A 725 -16.88 -47.11 -10.25
N LEU A 726 -16.90 -46.01 -10.99
CA LEU A 726 -16.82 -46.00 -12.45
C LEU A 726 -15.53 -45.35 -12.95
N GLY A 727 -15.06 -45.80 -14.10
CA GLY A 727 -13.94 -45.19 -14.83
C GLY A 727 -14.39 -44.48 -16.10
N PRO A 728 -13.46 -43.83 -16.82
CA PRO A 728 -13.77 -43.04 -18.01
C PRO A 728 -14.57 -43.81 -19.06
N GLY A 729 -15.62 -43.19 -19.57
CA GLY A 729 -16.50 -43.75 -20.61
C GLY A 729 -17.59 -44.70 -20.09
N GLU A 730 -17.62 -45.01 -18.79
CA GLU A 730 -18.63 -45.89 -18.22
C GLU A 730 -19.88 -45.15 -17.77
N SER A 731 -21.02 -45.85 -17.83
CA SER A 731 -22.31 -45.37 -17.34
C SER A 731 -22.75 -46.21 -16.13
N PRO A 732 -23.39 -45.60 -15.12
CA PRO A 732 -23.88 -46.33 -13.96
C PRO A 732 -25.06 -47.23 -14.32
N LYS A 733 -25.20 -48.32 -13.57
CA LYS A 733 -26.40 -49.19 -13.62
C LYS A 733 -27.65 -48.40 -13.22
N SER A 734 -28.81 -48.91 -13.63
CA SER A 734 -30.11 -48.29 -13.29
C SER A 734 -30.38 -48.22 -11.79
N SER A 735 -29.85 -49.19 -11.01
CA SER A 735 -29.98 -49.23 -9.56
C SER A 735 -29.02 -48.29 -8.82
N THR A 736 -27.99 -47.77 -9.48
CA THR A 736 -26.95 -46.96 -8.84
C THR A 736 -27.50 -45.60 -8.43
N THR A 737 -27.29 -45.21 -7.18
CA THR A 737 -27.72 -43.91 -6.64
C THR A 737 -26.54 -43.01 -6.29
N VAL A 738 -25.34 -43.56 -6.09
CA VAL A 738 -24.11 -42.82 -5.81
C VAL A 738 -23.03 -43.28 -6.78
N VAL A 739 -22.50 -42.35 -7.57
CA VAL A 739 -21.38 -42.61 -8.47
C VAL A 739 -20.08 -42.13 -7.80
N GLY A 740 -19.08 -42.99 -7.78
CA GLY A 740 -17.72 -42.65 -7.40
C GLY A 740 -16.80 -42.54 -8.61
N VAL A 741 -15.98 -41.49 -8.65
CA VAL A 741 -14.95 -41.25 -9.66
C VAL A 741 -13.64 -40.89 -8.96
N SER A 742 -12.52 -41.46 -9.41
CA SER A 742 -11.21 -41.26 -8.80
C SER A 742 -10.09 -41.22 -9.84
N GLY A 743 -9.04 -40.43 -9.57
CA GLY A 743 -7.77 -40.47 -10.29
C GLY A 743 -6.89 -41.59 -9.76
N ALA A 744 -6.74 -41.66 -8.43
CA ALA A 744 -6.18 -42.76 -7.66
C ALA A 744 -6.43 -42.60 -6.14
N LEU A 745 -6.03 -41.50 -5.53
CA LEU A 745 -6.04 -41.33 -4.08
C LEU A 745 -7.43 -40.94 -3.58
N GLN A 746 -7.95 -39.80 -4.02
CA GLN A 746 -9.24 -39.26 -3.58
C GLN A 746 -10.43 -39.87 -4.34
N MET A 747 -11.64 -39.74 -3.79
CA MET A 747 -12.88 -40.18 -4.43
C MET A 747 -13.88 -39.03 -4.50
N ALA A 748 -14.19 -38.58 -5.71
CA ALA A 748 -15.31 -37.69 -5.96
C ALA A 748 -16.60 -38.52 -5.98
N LEU A 749 -17.60 -38.08 -5.21
CA LEU A 749 -18.91 -38.72 -5.10
C LEU A 749 -19.98 -37.80 -5.67
N THR A 750 -20.91 -38.40 -6.40
CA THR A 750 -22.01 -37.71 -7.05
C THR A 750 -23.32 -38.49 -6.85
N PHE A 751 -24.33 -37.87 -6.24
CA PHE A 751 -25.62 -38.47 -5.95
C PHE A 751 -26.58 -38.26 -7.13
N LYS A 752 -26.99 -39.37 -7.77
CA LYS A 752 -27.64 -39.35 -9.08
C LYS A 752 -29.11 -38.90 -9.04
N ASN A 753 -29.90 -39.48 -8.12
CA ASN A 753 -31.37 -39.37 -8.14
C ASN A 753 -31.92 -38.30 -7.18
N THR A 754 -31.08 -37.69 -6.34
CA THR A 754 -31.49 -36.72 -5.35
C THR A 754 -30.49 -35.58 -5.33
N TYR A 755 -30.97 -34.35 -5.46
CA TYR A 755 -30.16 -33.18 -5.14
C TYR A 755 -30.10 -33.05 -3.62
N LEU A 756 -28.97 -33.43 -3.03
CA LEU A 756 -28.74 -33.25 -1.60
C LEU A 756 -28.44 -31.79 -1.30
N VAL A 757 -29.17 -31.23 -0.32
CA VAL A 757 -28.87 -29.90 0.21
C VAL A 757 -27.61 -29.92 1.08
N GLU A 758 -27.01 -28.77 1.30
CA GLU A 758 -25.72 -28.66 2.00
C GLU A 758 -25.75 -29.28 3.41
N SER A 759 -26.85 -29.13 4.17
CA SER A 759 -26.98 -29.75 5.50
C SER A 759 -26.98 -31.28 5.46
N GLU A 760 -27.49 -31.89 4.39
CA GLU A 760 -27.45 -33.34 4.19
C GLU A 760 -26.03 -33.78 3.83
N LEU A 761 -25.34 -33.05 2.95
CA LEU A 761 -23.94 -33.30 2.61
C LEU A 761 -23.03 -33.20 3.83
N GLN A 762 -23.23 -32.19 4.68
CA GLN A 762 -22.50 -32.03 5.95
C GLN A 762 -22.75 -33.22 6.90
N THR A 763 -23.97 -33.74 6.97
CA THR A 763 -24.27 -34.94 7.76
C THR A 763 -23.51 -36.17 7.25
N ILE A 764 -23.45 -36.36 5.92
CA ILE A 764 -22.69 -37.45 5.30
C ILE A 764 -21.19 -37.26 5.52
N LYS A 765 -20.67 -36.04 5.35
CA LYS A 765 -19.28 -35.66 5.65
C LYS A 765 -18.90 -36.05 7.08
N THR A 766 -19.63 -35.60 8.09
CA THR A 766 -19.35 -35.93 9.50
C THR A 766 -19.34 -37.44 9.74
N ALA A 767 -20.25 -38.20 9.11
CA ALA A 767 -20.28 -39.65 9.23
C ALA A 767 -19.08 -40.33 8.55
N LEU A 768 -18.65 -39.87 7.37
CA LEU A 768 -17.50 -40.40 6.65
C LEU A 768 -16.18 -40.08 7.37
N GLU A 769 -16.01 -38.88 7.93
CA GLU A 769 -14.81 -38.47 8.66
C GLU A 769 -14.55 -39.28 9.96
N THR A 770 -15.51 -40.11 10.40
CA THR A 770 -15.28 -41.07 11.49
C THR A 770 -14.45 -42.29 11.08
N GLU A 771 -14.29 -42.53 9.77
CA GLU A 771 -13.56 -43.68 9.25
C GLU A 771 -12.04 -43.49 9.37
N TYR A 772 -11.33 -44.51 9.89
CA TYR A 772 -9.89 -44.44 10.19
C TYR A 772 -8.98 -44.17 8.97
N TYR A 773 -9.51 -44.36 7.75
CA TYR A 773 -8.78 -44.20 6.48
C TYR A 773 -9.12 -42.90 5.75
N ILE A 774 -10.02 -42.07 6.27
CA ILE A 774 -10.41 -40.78 5.69
C ILE A 774 -9.73 -39.67 6.50
N ASP A 775 -9.15 -38.69 5.81
CA ASP A 775 -8.52 -37.51 6.43
C ASP A 775 -9.51 -36.37 6.56
N GLN A 776 -10.18 -36.06 5.45
CA GLN A 776 -11.20 -35.01 5.36
C GLN A 776 -12.18 -35.34 4.23
N VAL A 777 -13.38 -34.80 4.33
CA VAL A 777 -14.35 -34.79 3.24
C VAL A 777 -14.74 -33.36 2.94
N LEU A 778 -14.68 -32.96 1.67
CA LEU A 778 -15.19 -31.66 1.25
C LEU A 778 -16.61 -31.81 0.68
N THR A 779 -17.52 -30.92 1.06
CA THR A 779 -18.83 -30.81 0.42
C THR A 779 -18.75 -30.06 -0.90
N ARG A 780 -19.84 -30.09 -1.67
CA ARG A 780 -20.00 -29.36 -2.93
C ARG A 780 -19.51 -27.91 -2.82
N ARG A 781 -19.99 -27.16 -1.82
CA ARG A 781 -19.62 -25.75 -1.62
C ARG A 781 -18.16 -25.57 -1.20
N GLU A 782 -17.61 -26.50 -0.41
CA GLU A 782 -16.19 -26.48 -0.04
C GLU A 782 -15.27 -26.77 -1.23
N VAL A 783 -15.66 -27.68 -2.13
CA VAL A 783 -14.94 -27.94 -3.40
C VAL A 783 -14.94 -26.69 -4.29
N TRP A 784 -16.07 -25.96 -4.38
CA TRP A 784 -16.13 -24.70 -5.12
C TRP A 784 -15.25 -23.62 -4.51
N ASN A 785 -15.20 -23.53 -3.19
CA ASN A 785 -14.38 -22.53 -2.48
C ASN A 785 -12.87 -22.73 -2.67
N ILE A 786 -12.44 -23.95 -3.00
CA ILE A 786 -11.04 -24.25 -3.36
C ILE A 786 -10.80 -24.21 -4.89
N GLY A 787 -11.71 -23.59 -5.64
CA GLY A 787 -11.57 -23.37 -7.09
C GLY A 787 -12.00 -24.55 -7.96
N GLY A 788 -12.66 -25.58 -7.41
CA GLY A 788 -13.14 -26.72 -8.19
C GLY A 788 -14.28 -26.36 -9.16
N TRP A 789 -14.25 -26.92 -10.36
CA TRP A 789 -15.25 -26.64 -11.39
C TRP A 789 -16.67 -27.03 -10.99
N THR A 790 -17.57 -26.05 -10.99
CA THR A 790 -18.97 -26.24 -10.61
C THR A 790 -19.72 -27.21 -11.53
N GLY A 791 -19.39 -27.22 -12.83
CA GLY A 791 -19.99 -28.13 -13.83
C GLY A 791 -19.66 -29.61 -13.63
N ALA A 792 -18.61 -29.92 -12.85
CA ALA A 792 -18.25 -31.30 -12.52
C ALA A 792 -19.26 -32.00 -11.59
N ASN A 793 -20.19 -31.25 -10.98
CA ASN A 793 -21.25 -31.80 -10.11
C ASN A 793 -20.74 -32.73 -8.99
N ILE A 794 -19.57 -32.41 -8.41
CA ILE A 794 -19.01 -33.13 -7.27
C ILE A 794 -19.80 -32.77 -6.02
N ASP A 795 -20.47 -33.75 -5.42
CA ASP A 795 -21.28 -33.55 -4.22
C ASP A 795 -20.45 -33.70 -2.94
N LEU A 796 -19.55 -34.67 -2.92
CA LEU A 796 -18.53 -34.84 -1.88
C LEU A 796 -17.19 -35.21 -2.52
N LEU A 797 -16.09 -34.69 -1.97
CA LEU A 797 -14.74 -35.12 -2.29
C LEU A 797 -14.11 -35.77 -1.06
N VAL A 798 -13.89 -37.08 -1.12
CA VAL A 798 -13.35 -37.86 0.00
C VAL A 798 -11.84 -37.97 -0.14
N ILE A 799 -11.09 -37.40 0.81
CA ILE A 799 -9.64 -37.42 0.84
C ILE A 799 -9.16 -38.51 1.81
N PRO A 800 -8.33 -39.48 1.37
CA PRO A 800 -7.84 -40.53 2.25
C PRO A 800 -6.72 -40.01 3.17
N LYS A 801 -6.50 -40.71 4.28
CA LYS A 801 -5.44 -40.40 5.26
C LYS A 801 -4.11 -41.06 4.90
N GLY A 802 -3.01 -40.30 4.89
CA GLY A 802 -1.67 -40.84 4.68
C GLY A 802 -1.57 -41.70 3.41
N LYS A 803 -1.15 -42.97 3.56
CA LYS A 803 -0.96 -43.90 2.43
C LYS A 803 -2.22 -44.65 1.99
N TYR A 804 -3.38 -44.39 2.59
CA TYR A 804 -4.65 -44.95 2.13
C TYR A 804 -5.05 -44.36 0.78
N HIS A 805 -5.89 -45.08 0.03
CA HIS A 805 -6.29 -44.67 -1.30
C HIS A 805 -7.62 -45.32 -1.73
N PHE A 806 -8.21 -44.79 -2.80
CA PHE A 806 -9.35 -45.40 -3.49
C PHE A 806 -8.97 -45.99 -4.87
N HIS A 807 -7.66 -46.15 -5.12
CA HIS A 807 -7.12 -46.71 -6.34
C HIS A 807 -7.34 -48.23 -6.45
N GLY A 808 -7.24 -48.75 -7.68
CA GLY A 808 -7.21 -50.19 -7.94
C GLY A 808 -8.44 -50.77 -8.61
N ARG A 809 -9.32 -49.97 -9.22
CA ARG A 809 -10.49 -50.48 -9.97
C ARG A 809 -10.14 -51.64 -10.92
N ASP A 810 -9.02 -51.51 -11.63
CA ASP A 810 -8.57 -52.45 -12.67
C ASP A 810 -7.45 -53.40 -12.19
N ASN A 811 -7.08 -53.37 -10.90
CA ASN A 811 -6.07 -54.26 -10.31
C ASN A 811 -6.74 -55.34 -9.46
N PRO A 812 -6.79 -56.62 -9.89
CA PRO A 812 -7.59 -57.67 -9.26
C PRO A 812 -7.18 -58.02 -7.82
N ASN A 813 -5.96 -57.66 -7.41
CA ASN A 813 -5.52 -57.84 -6.02
C ASN A 813 -5.63 -56.55 -5.19
N HIS A 814 -5.82 -55.39 -5.85
CA HIS A 814 -5.84 -54.06 -5.27
C HIS A 814 -4.59 -53.69 -4.44
N VAL A 815 -3.45 -54.39 -4.58
CA VAL A 815 -2.26 -54.15 -3.75
C VAL A 815 -1.19 -53.35 -4.49
N TYR A 816 -0.78 -52.21 -3.90
CA TYR A 816 0.33 -51.36 -4.34
C TYR A 816 1.50 -51.41 -3.36
N TYR A 817 2.72 -51.21 -3.86
CA TYR A 817 3.96 -51.29 -3.08
C TYR A 817 4.93 -50.20 -3.49
N ALA A 818 5.28 -49.33 -2.53
CA ALA A 818 6.20 -48.23 -2.73
C ALA A 818 5.85 -47.46 -4.00
N ASN A 819 4.57 -47.13 -4.17
CA ASN A 819 4.11 -46.27 -5.25
C ASN A 819 3.94 -44.85 -4.70
N GLY A 820 3.71 -43.90 -5.60
CA GLY A 820 3.24 -42.57 -5.26
C GLY A 820 2.07 -42.18 -6.15
N GLN A 821 1.19 -41.32 -5.67
CA GLN A 821 0.14 -40.67 -6.45
C GLN A 821 -0.11 -39.25 -5.93
N HIS A 822 -0.84 -38.42 -6.68
CA HIS A 822 -0.88 -36.99 -6.40
C HIS A 822 -2.28 -36.35 -6.36
N ASP A 823 -3.35 -37.03 -6.78
CA ASP A 823 -4.72 -36.51 -6.78
C ASP A 823 -5.34 -36.46 -5.37
N THR A 824 -4.79 -35.60 -4.51
CA THR A 824 -5.21 -35.41 -3.13
C THR A 824 -4.88 -34.00 -2.63
N LEU A 825 -5.52 -33.62 -1.54
CA LEU A 825 -5.27 -32.37 -0.80
C LEU A 825 -4.29 -32.56 0.37
N LEU A 826 -3.78 -33.77 0.59
CA LEU A 826 -2.73 -34.02 1.59
C LEU A 826 -1.50 -33.18 1.32
N LEU A 827 -0.82 -32.73 2.39
CA LEU A 827 0.37 -31.88 2.29
C LEU A 827 1.48 -32.48 1.41
N SER A 828 1.62 -33.80 1.35
CA SER A 828 2.61 -34.48 0.51
C SER A 828 2.39 -34.27 -0.99
N SER A 829 1.15 -34.00 -1.43
CA SER A 829 0.83 -33.64 -2.82
C SER A 829 0.52 -32.16 -2.99
N ASN A 830 0.04 -31.51 -1.94
CA ASN A 830 -0.40 -30.13 -2.01
C ASN A 830 0.73 -29.11 -1.71
N ASN A 831 1.65 -29.42 -0.80
CA ASN A 831 2.80 -28.57 -0.50
C ASN A 831 3.92 -28.89 -1.49
N ILE A 832 4.23 -27.92 -2.32
CA ILE A 832 5.13 -28.08 -3.47
C ILE A 832 6.36 -27.21 -3.33
N PHE A 833 7.45 -27.62 -3.97
CA PHE A 833 8.64 -26.77 -4.06
C PHE A 833 8.34 -25.54 -4.92
N GLY A 834 8.84 -24.38 -4.49
CA GLY A 834 8.86 -23.21 -5.36
C GLY A 834 9.82 -22.11 -4.92
N MET A 835 10.36 -21.43 -5.93
CA MET A 835 11.21 -20.26 -5.76
C MET A 835 11.13 -19.35 -6.97
N ILE A 836 11.34 -18.06 -6.73
CA ILE A 836 11.51 -17.03 -7.76
C ILE A 836 12.84 -16.34 -7.47
N PHE A 837 13.71 -16.19 -8.47
CA PHE A 837 15.03 -15.57 -8.26
C PHE A 837 15.54 -14.93 -9.55
N GLY A 838 16.59 -14.12 -9.46
CA GLY A 838 17.17 -13.42 -10.60
C GLY A 838 17.30 -11.92 -10.36
N GLY A 839 17.80 -11.19 -11.36
CA GLY A 839 18.11 -9.75 -11.20
C GLY A 839 16.92 -8.86 -10.93
N LEU A 840 15.73 -9.26 -11.37
CA LEU A 840 14.48 -8.51 -11.21
C LEU A 840 13.75 -8.81 -9.90
N VAL A 841 14.28 -9.73 -9.08
CA VAL A 841 13.60 -10.33 -7.95
C VAL A 841 14.25 -9.85 -6.66
N GLN A 842 13.44 -9.59 -5.63
CA GLN A 842 13.97 -9.25 -4.31
C GLN A 842 14.80 -10.41 -3.75
N ASN A 843 15.92 -10.08 -3.11
CA ASN A 843 16.91 -11.05 -2.68
C ASN A 843 16.76 -11.44 -1.21
N ASN A 844 17.11 -12.69 -0.88
CA ASN A 844 17.16 -13.23 0.49
C ASN A 844 15.82 -13.15 1.25
N ILE A 845 14.70 -13.46 0.56
CA ILE A 845 13.37 -13.49 1.16
C ILE A 845 12.88 -14.93 1.32
N THR A 846 12.26 -15.22 2.46
CA THR A 846 11.54 -16.47 2.68
C THR A 846 10.08 -16.18 3.04
N ILE A 847 9.15 -16.62 2.20
CA ILE A 847 7.71 -16.51 2.42
C ILE A 847 7.21 -17.78 3.10
N THR A 848 6.68 -17.62 4.30
CA THR A 848 6.17 -18.73 5.13
C THR A 848 4.65 -18.89 5.09
N ASN A 849 3.94 -17.83 4.70
CA ASN A 849 2.50 -17.83 4.53
C ASN A 849 2.08 -18.74 3.38
N LYS A 850 0.88 -19.33 3.50
CA LYS A 850 0.28 -20.15 2.45
C LYS A 850 0.14 -19.31 1.18
N THR A 851 0.82 -19.73 0.12
CA THR A 851 0.79 -19.04 -1.18
C THR A 851 0.29 -20.00 -2.24
N SER A 852 -0.55 -19.55 -3.17
CA SER A 852 -1.02 -20.37 -4.30
C SER A 852 -0.01 -20.31 -5.45
N VAL A 853 0.27 -21.46 -6.07
CA VAL A 853 1.08 -21.55 -7.29
C VAL A 853 0.46 -20.79 -8.47
N LEU A 854 -0.85 -20.52 -8.45
CA LEU A 854 -1.52 -19.77 -9.52
C LEU A 854 -1.01 -18.32 -9.62
N THR A 855 -0.44 -17.78 -8.54
CA THR A 855 0.17 -16.44 -8.56
C THR A 855 1.38 -16.35 -9.50
N PHE A 856 2.00 -17.48 -9.87
CA PHE A 856 3.17 -17.49 -10.76
C PHE A 856 2.83 -17.04 -12.18
N GLY A 857 1.67 -17.42 -12.73
CA GLY A 857 1.24 -17.00 -14.07
C GLY A 857 1.15 -15.48 -14.22
N PRO A 858 0.32 -14.80 -13.41
CA PRO A 858 0.21 -13.34 -13.38
C PRO A 858 1.55 -12.67 -13.07
N SER A 859 2.38 -13.25 -12.21
CA SER A 859 3.70 -12.70 -11.89
C SER A 859 4.69 -12.80 -13.06
N MET A 860 4.68 -13.90 -13.83
CA MET A 860 5.43 -13.99 -15.08
C MET A 860 4.91 -13.01 -16.13
N ALA A 861 3.59 -12.85 -16.22
CA ALA A 861 2.96 -11.91 -17.13
C ALA A 861 3.34 -10.47 -16.78
N TYR A 862 3.33 -10.13 -15.50
CA TYR A 862 3.79 -8.86 -14.97
C TYR A 862 5.24 -8.55 -15.38
N VAL A 863 6.18 -9.48 -15.17
CA VAL A 863 7.59 -9.29 -15.58
C VAL A 863 7.72 -9.01 -17.08
N LEU A 864 6.94 -9.70 -17.92
CA LEU A 864 6.94 -9.52 -19.38
C LEU A 864 6.03 -8.40 -19.85
N GLY A 865 5.30 -7.76 -18.94
CA GLY A 865 4.38 -6.70 -19.27
C GLY A 865 3.18 -7.11 -20.10
N LEU A 866 2.61 -8.26 -19.76
CA LEU A 866 1.51 -8.93 -20.43
C LEU A 866 0.27 -8.94 -19.54
N ASP A 867 -0.90 -8.91 -20.18
CA ASP A 867 -2.18 -9.09 -19.51
C ASP A 867 -2.67 -10.53 -19.68
N LEU A 868 -3.09 -11.16 -18.57
CA LEU A 868 -3.79 -12.46 -18.56
C LEU A 868 -5.27 -12.24 -18.22
N TYR A 869 -6.15 -12.38 -19.21
CA TYR A 869 -7.55 -11.99 -19.04
C TYR A 869 -8.38 -12.92 -18.15
N ASP A 870 -7.97 -14.19 -18.01
CA ASP A 870 -8.66 -15.18 -17.20
C ASP A 870 -8.04 -15.37 -15.80
N ALA A 871 -7.00 -14.59 -15.48
CA ALA A 871 -6.31 -14.69 -14.20
C ALA A 871 -7.23 -14.30 -13.04
N THR A 872 -7.16 -15.08 -11.97
CA THR A 872 -7.88 -14.84 -10.70
C THR A 872 -6.96 -14.73 -9.50
N ALA A 873 -5.70 -15.10 -9.67
CA ALA A 873 -4.67 -14.94 -8.65
C ALA A 873 -3.98 -13.57 -8.80
N ASP A 874 -3.57 -13.01 -7.66
CA ASP A 874 -2.85 -11.75 -7.63
C ASP A 874 -1.38 -11.92 -8.10
N VAL A 875 -0.79 -10.80 -8.55
CA VAL A 875 0.65 -10.70 -8.80
C VAL A 875 1.38 -10.71 -7.46
N LEU A 876 2.51 -11.42 -7.39
CA LEU A 876 3.36 -11.44 -6.21
C LEU A 876 4.15 -10.14 -6.09
N ASP A 877 4.14 -9.56 -4.89
CA ASP A 877 4.99 -8.42 -4.53
C ASP A 877 6.39 -8.92 -4.13
N VAL A 878 7.18 -9.31 -5.12
CA VAL A 878 8.50 -9.94 -4.96
C VAL A 878 9.57 -9.40 -5.91
N PHE A 879 9.25 -8.33 -6.64
CA PHE A 879 10.12 -7.74 -7.65
C PHE A 879 10.74 -6.43 -7.16
N GLN A 880 11.89 -6.05 -7.74
CA GLN A 880 12.63 -4.82 -7.42
C GLN A 880 12.11 -3.61 -8.20
#